data_AF-A0A168N7P3-F1
#
_entry.id   AF-A0A168N7P3-F1
#
_cell.length_a   1.000
_cell.length_b   1.000
_cell.length_c   1.000
_cell.angle_alpha   90.00
_cell.angle_beta   90.00
_cell.angle_gamma   90.00
#
_symmetry.space_group_name_H-M   'P 1'
#
loop_
_entity.id
_entity.type
_entity.pdbx_description
1 polymer ?
#
loop_
_entity_poly.entity_id
_entity_poly.type
_entity_poly.pdbx_seq_one_letter_code
_entity_poly.pdbx_strand_id
1 'polypeptide(L)'
;MRSFLLAAAAFAALTGASPTQAQVQPQAAATAPLFDAMFQDHAVLQRGRPIKVWGRAAPGAAVSVSLGQAQIQATAGLDGVWRASLPTLTAGGPYVLTARSAGATQNVSDIMIGDVWLCSGQSNMEFTVRQATNAESEIGAANDDKIRLFLVGRSSLPAPSATPRAVGQWRVTSPQSVRDFSAACYFMGRDLRRAENVPVGLIAASWGGSIIEDWLSRDAVEKLGGHQQALNALDAYARDPAQGDAIWRRVTQDWWRANDPGTKQGWHLARTNDADWAPIPAEGFWESTVPGLATFDGIVWLRKEIELTAAQARQAATLELGPVDDADVTWINGQYVGGQQGWDTPRTYAVPAGTLKAGRNLIAVGVLDTNGGGGAWGPAANKRLVLADGTAVSLSSGWRHRVAAPLGDLPNPPRTPWIGGSGTTTLYNGMIAPLGAYGLKGLAWYQGESNIGDYVGYRRLLPALFADWRARFENPEMRMLVVQLANFGPMAGQPTNSYWAALRESQRTVVNADPLAGLAVAIDIGDRYDIHPTNKLEVGRRLALEARRLDGQAQPVSPQPITVTRDADGVHIRYAASAQLVAHGSNRPVGFELCGADSACRFVDATLSQNEVVLSSASASDLKVRFCWADSPVCNLYGPAGLPAAPFEAEIR
;
A
#
# COMPACT_ATOMS: atom_id res chain seq x y z
N MET A 1 -28.32 6.89 -46.71
CA MET A 1 -27.58 7.52 -47.82
C MET A 1 -26.49 6.53 -48.25
N ARG A 2 -26.73 5.75 -49.31
CA ARG A 2 -26.08 5.86 -50.63
C ARG A 2 -24.53 5.77 -50.60
N SER A 3 -24.05 4.53 -50.66
CA SER A 3 -23.21 3.89 -51.71
C SER A 3 -21.94 4.54 -52.29
N PHE A 4 -21.06 3.60 -52.72
CA PHE A 4 -19.96 3.60 -53.73
C PHE A 4 -18.54 3.65 -53.13
N LEU A 5 -17.56 2.82 -53.52
CA LEU A 5 -17.13 2.29 -54.84
C LEU A 5 -16.50 0.86 -54.72
N LEU A 6 -16.83 -0.10 -55.59
CA LEU A 6 -16.10 -0.55 -56.82
C LEU A 6 -14.70 -1.17 -56.58
N ALA A 7 -14.60 -2.48 -56.84
CA ALA A 7 -13.33 -3.15 -57.14
C ALA A 7 -13.53 -4.06 -58.37
N ALA A 8 -12.76 -3.77 -59.43
CA ALA A 8 -12.73 -4.51 -60.68
C ALA A 8 -11.68 -5.64 -60.61
N ALA A 9 -12.03 -6.79 -61.19
CA ALA A 9 -11.13 -7.91 -61.39
C ALA A 9 -10.29 -7.72 -62.66
N ALA A 10 -8.99 -8.01 -62.59
CA ALA A 10 -8.13 -8.23 -63.75
C ALA A 10 -7.20 -9.41 -63.46
N PHE A 11 -7.33 -10.46 -64.26
CA PHE A 11 -6.45 -11.62 -64.33
C PHE A 11 -5.24 -11.28 -65.20
N ALA A 12 -4.02 -11.56 -64.75
CA ALA A 12 -2.86 -11.69 -65.64
C ALA A 12 -1.77 -12.61 -65.06
N ALA A 13 -1.56 -13.70 -65.79
CA ALA A 13 -0.36 -14.51 -66.04
C ALA A 13 0.72 -14.69 -64.94
N LEU A 14 0.88 -15.96 -64.55
CA LEU A 14 2.04 -16.53 -63.86
C LEU A 14 3.24 -16.66 -64.82
N THR A 15 4.34 -15.99 -64.51
CA THR A 15 5.68 -16.34 -65.03
C THR A 15 6.63 -16.49 -63.86
N GLY A 16 7.25 -17.66 -63.75
CA GLY A 16 8.15 -18.03 -62.66
C GLY A 16 9.42 -17.18 -62.62
N ALA A 17 9.71 -16.66 -61.44
CA ALA A 17 11.01 -16.11 -61.08
C ALA A 17 11.50 -16.83 -59.82
N SER A 18 12.69 -17.43 -59.90
CA SER A 18 13.37 -18.09 -58.80
C SER A 18 13.62 -17.11 -57.65
N PRO A 19 13.42 -17.48 -56.38
CA PRO A 19 13.70 -16.59 -55.26
C PRO A 19 15.21 -16.41 -55.12
N THR A 20 15.69 -15.21 -55.38
CA THR A 20 16.99 -14.75 -54.90
C THR A 20 16.97 -14.79 -53.37
N GLN A 21 17.85 -15.61 -52.79
CA GLN A 21 18.07 -15.62 -51.34
C GLN A 21 18.57 -14.23 -50.91
N ALA A 22 17.68 -13.44 -50.31
CA ALA A 22 18.08 -12.28 -49.55
C ALA A 22 18.95 -12.78 -48.39
N GLN A 23 20.25 -12.50 -48.43
CA GLN A 23 21.13 -12.70 -47.29
C GLN A 23 20.61 -11.81 -46.14
N VAL A 24 19.96 -12.45 -45.17
CA VAL A 24 19.69 -11.84 -43.87
C VAL A 24 21.05 -11.58 -43.24
N GLN A 25 21.49 -10.31 -43.23
CA GLN A 25 22.60 -9.91 -42.39
C GLN A 25 22.26 -10.27 -40.94
N PRO A 26 23.13 -10.94 -40.19
CA PRO A 26 22.91 -11.17 -38.78
C PRO A 26 22.80 -9.81 -38.10
N GLN A 27 21.62 -9.49 -37.58
CA GLN A 27 21.43 -8.37 -36.68
C GLN A 27 22.35 -8.63 -35.48
N ALA A 28 23.39 -7.79 -35.32
CA ALA A 28 24.33 -7.92 -34.20
C ALA A 28 23.51 -7.99 -32.90
N ALA A 29 23.60 -9.11 -32.19
CA ALA A 29 22.92 -9.28 -30.92
C ALA A 29 23.37 -8.13 -30.00
N ALA A 30 22.42 -7.28 -29.59
CA ALA A 30 22.70 -6.21 -28.65
C ALA A 30 23.33 -6.84 -27.40
N THR A 31 24.55 -6.43 -27.07
CA THR A 31 25.27 -6.95 -25.90
C THR A 31 24.44 -6.63 -24.66
N ALA A 32 24.22 -7.64 -23.80
CA ALA A 32 23.44 -7.44 -22.58
C ALA A 32 24.06 -6.31 -21.71
N PRO A 33 23.24 -5.47 -21.04
CA PRO A 33 23.75 -4.44 -20.16
C PRO A 33 24.67 -5.00 -19.06
N LEU A 34 25.78 -4.31 -18.82
CA LEU A 34 26.72 -4.62 -17.75
C LEU A 34 26.23 -4.15 -16.39
N PHE A 35 25.52 -3.02 -16.32
CA PHE A 35 24.93 -2.50 -15.09
C PHE A 35 23.50 -3.01 -14.87
N ASP A 36 23.12 -3.10 -13.60
CA ASP A 36 21.72 -3.24 -13.21
C ASP A 36 20.86 -2.07 -13.70
N ALA A 37 19.58 -2.33 -13.91
CA ALA A 37 18.60 -1.36 -14.39
C ALA A 37 18.40 -0.16 -13.46
N MET A 38 18.86 -0.19 -12.21
CA MET A 38 18.87 1.00 -11.34
C MET A 38 19.87 2.08 -11.77
N PHE A 39 20.92 1.71 -12.51
CA PHE A 39 21.95 2.63 -12.99
C PHE A 39 21.62 3.08 -14.41
N GLN A 40 20.85 4.17 -14.50
CA GLN A 40 20.40 4.78 -15.75
C GLN A 40 20.88 6.22 -15.85
N ASP A 41 20.78 6.80 -17.04
CA ASP A 41 21.07 8.21 -17.24
C ASP A 41 20.24 9.06 -16.28
N HIS A 42 20.78 10.21 -15.87
CA HIS A 42 20.14 11.15 -14.92
C HIS A 42 20.04 10.65 -13.46
N ALA A 43 20.58 9.49 -13.12
CA ALA A 43 20.49 8.96 -11.76
C ALA A 43 21.27 9.80 -10.72
N VAL A 44 20.84 9.72 -9.46
CA VAL A 44 21.56 10.31 -8.31
C VAL A 44 22.09 9.19 -7.44
N LEU A 45 23.40 9.20 -7.21
CA LEU A 45 24.07 8.26 -6.30
C LEU A 45 24.31 8.93 -4.95
N GLN A 46 24.08 8.19 -3.87
CA GLN A 46 24.16 8.72 -2.51
C GLN A 46 25.59 9.16 -2.15
N ARG A 47 25.73 10.43 -1.77
CA ARG A 47 26.96 11.03 -1.26
C ARG A 47 27.29 10.58 0.16
N GLY A 48 28.52 10.85 0.59
CA GLY A 48 28.92 10.71 2.01
C GLY A 48 29.09 9.25 2.47
N ARG A 49 29.07 8.30 1.53
CA ARG A 49 29.37 6.88 1.75
C ARG A 49 29.91 6.21 0.49
N PRO A 50 30.53 5.02 0.62
CA PRO A 50 30.94 4.24 -0.54
C PRO A 50 29.76 3.97 -1.48
N ILE A 51 29.98 4.13 -2.78
CA ILE A 51 28.95 4.00 -3.81
C ILE A 51 28.95 2.56 -4.31
N LYS A 52 27.92 1.81 -3.94
CA LYS A 52 27.72 0.43 -4.38
C LYS A 52 27.10 0.40 -5.76
N VAL A 53 27.74 -0.32 -6.67
CA VAL A 53 27.29 -0.53 -8.04
C VAL A 53 27.38 -2.01 -8.37
N TRP A 54 26.44 -2.49 -9.17
CA TRP A 54 26.36 -3.91 -9.52
C TRP A 54 25.74 -4.09 -10.89
N GLY A 55 25.84 -5.32 -11.39
CA GLY A 55 25.18 -5.73 -12.62
C GLY A 55 25.61 -7.14 -13.03
N ARG A 56 25.64 -7.41 -14.33
CA ARG A 56 25.90 -8.74 -14.87
C ARG A 56 27.04 -8.75 -15.89
N ALA A 57 27.81 -9.83 -15.89
CA ALA A 57 28.81 -10.15 -16.91
C ALA A 57 28.94 -11.68 -17.02
N ALA A 58 29.77 -12.16 -17.96
CA ALA A 58 30.05 -13.60 -18.03
C ALA A 58 30.66 -14.11 -16.72
N PRO A 59 30.31 -15.33 -16.25
CA PRO A 59 30.88 -15.88 -15.02
C PRO A 59 32.41 -15.84 -14.99
N GLY A 60 32.98 -15.33 -13.89
CA GLY A 60 34.43 -15.18 -13.71
C GLY A 60 35.08 -14.01 -14.49
N ALA A 61 34.31 -13.24 -15.28
CA ALA A 61 34.85 -12.11 -16.02
C ALA A 61 35.26 -10.95 -15.10
N ALA A 62 36.39 -10.32 -15.42
CA ALA A 62 36.80 -9.07 -14.79
C ALA A 62 36.00 -7.89 -15.35
N VAL A 63 35.51 -7.03 -14.45
CA VAL A 63 34.72 -5.84 -14.75
C VAL A 63 35.40 -4.61 -14.17
N SER A 64 35.82 -3.69 -15.03
CA SER A 64 36.34 -2.40 -14.61
C SER A 64 35.21 -1.39 -14.51
N VAL A 65 35.10 -0.70 -13.37
CA VAL A 65 34.07 0.30 -13.12
C VAL A 65 34.71 1.64 -12.77
N SER A 66 34.24 2.73 -13.39
CA SER A 66 34.72 4.08 -13.11
C SER A 66 33.60 5.10 -12.99
N LEU A 67 33.79 6.09 -12.12
CA LEU A 67 32.88 7.22 -11.92
C LEU A 67 33.70 8.48 -11.64
N GLY A 68 33.72 9.41 -12.60
CA GLY A 68 34.64 10.56 -12.53
C GLY A 68 36.11 10.09 -12.51
N GLN A 69 36.86 10.48 -11.48
CA GLN A 69 38.26 10.07 -11.28
C GLN A 69 38.40 8.74 -10.53
N ALA A 70 37.31 8.23 -9.95
CA ALA A 70 37.34 6.97 -9.22
C ALA A 70 37.28 5.78 -10.18
N GLN A 71 38.09 4.75 -9.93
CA GLN A 71 38.09 3.51 -10.70
C GLN A 71 38.36 2.31 -9.79
N ILE A 72 37.68 1.20 -10.06
CA ILE A 72 37.85 -0.06 -9.34
C ILE A 72 37.67 -1.26 -10.28
N GLN A 73 38.16 -2.43 -9.87
CA GLN A 73 37.94 -3.71 -10.54
C GLN A 73 37.04 -4.59 -9.68
N ALA A 74 36.16 -5.34 -10.33
CA ALA A 74 35.35 -6.40 -9.73
C ALA A 74 35.43 -7.66 -10.60
N THR A 75 34.99 -8.78 -10.05
CA THR A 75 34.87 -10.04 -10.79
C THR A 75 33.44 -10.54 -10.68
N ALA A 76 32.86 -10.96 -11.81
CA ALA A 76 31.54 -11.58 -11.81
C ALA A 76 31.59 -12.96 -11.15
N GLY A 77 30.64 -13.21 -10.25
CA GLY A 77 30.44 -14.51 -9.62
C GLY A 77 30.03 -15.60 -10.62
N LEU A 78 29.88 -16.82 -10.11
CA LEU A 78 29.43 -17.96 -10.93
C LEU A 78 27.99 -17.79 -11.46
N ASP A 79 27.19 -16.97 -10.76
CA ASP A 79 25.84 -16.55 -11.15
C ASP A 79 25.82 -15.41 -12.18
N GLY A 80 27.00 -14.95 -12.60
CA GLY A 80 27.22 -13.82 -13.50
C GLY A 80 27.00 -12.46 -12.87
N VAL A 81 26.75 -12.35 -11.55
CA VAL A 81 26.55 -11.07 -10.87
C VAL A 81 27.90 -10.54 -10.40
N TRP A 82 28.19 -9.27 -10.69
CA TRP A 82 29.35 -8.56 -10.14
C TRP A 82 28.87 -7.41 -9.24
N ARG A 83 29.68 -7.08 -8.23
CA ARG A 83 29.46 -5.94 -7.32
C ARG A 83 30.77 -5.19 -7.15
N ALA A 84 30.72 -3.88 -7.11
CA ALA A 84 31.85 -3.01 -6.83
C ALA A 84 31.45 -1.91 -5.84
N SER A 85 32.41 -1.45 -5.05
CA SER A 85 32.22 -0.33 -4.13
C SER A 85 33.20 0.77 -4.48
N LEU A 86 32.71 1.80 -5.16
CA LEU A 86 33.46 3.01 -5.43
C LEU A 86 33.66 3.82 -4.13
N PRO A 87 34.73 4.62 -4.02
CA PRO A 87 34.98 5.46 -2.85
C PRO A 87 33.84 6.46 -2.61
N THR A 88 33.79 6.99 -1.39
CA THR A 88 32.89 8.07 -1.05
C THR A 88 33.19 9.32 -1.89
N LEU A 89 32.14 9.89 -2.49
CA LEU A 89 32.22 11.14 -3.23
C LEU A 89 31.44 12.26 -2.52
N THR A 90 31.90 13.50 -2.70
CA THR A 90 31.17 14.71 -2.31
C THR A 90 30.08 15.04 -3.32
N ALA A 91 29.12 15.88 -2.92
CA ALA A 91 28.04 16.29 -3.81
C ALA A 91 28.57 16.99 -5.07
N GLY A 92 28.02 16.67 -6.23
CA GLY A 92 28.50 17.20 -7.50
C GLY A 92 27.98 16.44 -8.72
N GLY A 93 28.69 16.58 -9.84
CA GLY A 93 28.30 16.06 -11.15
C GLY A 93 27.95 17.19 -12.13
N PRO A 94 27.53 16.84 -13.36
CA PRO A 94 27.31 15.47 -13.83
C PRO A 94 28.59 14.68 -14.06
N TYR A 95 28.55 13.39 -13.77
CA TYR A 95 29.61 12.41 -14.07
C TYR A 95 29.12 11.38 -15.09
N VAL A 96 30.05 10.58 -15.61
CA VAL A 96 29.77 9.38 -16.39
C VAL A 96 30.19 8.16 -15.55
N LEU A 97 29.25 7.25 -15.31
CA LEU A 97 29.50 5.92 -14.75
C LEU A 97 29.79 4.96 -15.91
N THR A 98 30.92 4.26 -15.86
CA THR A 98 31.34 3.36 -16.94
C THR A 98 31.64 1.97 -16.40
N ALA A 99 31.15 0.92 -17.08
CA ALA A 99 31.57 -0.46 -16.87
C ALA A 99 32.21 -1.01 -18.14
N ARG A 100 33.30 -1.77 -18.00
CA ARG A 100 33.99 -2.46 -19.10
C ARG A 100 34.26 -3.90 -18.75
N SER A 101 33.93 -4.82 -19.64
CA SER A 101 34.18 -6.27 -19.47
C SER A 101 34.32 -6.95 -20.83
N ALA A 102 35.38 -7.73 -21.02
CA ALA A 102 35.60 -8.56 -22.23
C ALA A 102 35.33 -7.82 -23.58
N GLY A 103 35.76 -6.55 -23.69
CA GLY A 103 35.56 -5.72 -24.89
C GLY A 103 34.24 -4.96 -24.96
N ALA A 104 33.24 -5.31 -24.13
CA ALA A 104 32.02 -4.54 -23.97
C ALA A 104 32.26 -3.31 -23.08
N THR A 105 31.65 -2.18 -23.43
CA THR A 105 31.63 -0.96 -22.61
C THR A 105 30.20 -0.45 -22.51
N GLN A 106 29.74 -0.17 -21.29
CA GLN A 106 28.49 0.53 -21.03
C GLN A 106 28.78 1.83 -20.30
N ASN A 107 28.26 2.93 -20.83
CA ASN A 107 28.29 4.26 -20.20
C ASN A 107 26.89 4.63 -19.72
N VAL A 108 26.82 5.24 -18.55
CA VAL A 108 25.63 5.85 -17.98
C VAL A 108 25.98 7.29 -17.63
N SER A 109 25.28 8.24 -18.24
CA SER A 109 25.63 9.67 -18.28
C SER A 109 24.73 10.50 -17.37
N ASP A 110 25.11 11.76 -17.14
CA ASP A 110 24.37 12.69 -16.27
C ASP A 110 24.14 12.15 -14.84
N ILE A 111 25.17 11.50 -14.28
CA ILE A 111 25.11 10.99 -12.91
C ILE A 111 25.44 12.11 -11.92
N MET A 112 24.52 12.37 -11.00
CA MET A 112 24.73 13.31 -9.91
C MET A 112 25.14 12.57 -8.63
N ILE A 113 25.96 13.20 -7.80
CA ILE A 113 26.24 12.75 -6.44
C ILE A 113 25.47 13.66 -5.48
N GLY A 114 24.60 13.07 -4.66
CA GLY A 114 23.60 13.82 -3.91
C GLY A 114 22.97 13.06 -2.76
N ASP A 115 21.90 13.61 -2.20
CA ASP A 115 21.08 12.95 -1.18
C ASP A 115 19.92 12.21 -1.86
N VAL A 116 19.80 10.91 -1.64
CA VAL A 116 18.80 10.04 -2.25
C VAL A 116 17.77 9.62 -1.20
N TRP A 117 16.50 9.87 -1.50
CA TRP A 117 15.38 9.54 -0.63
C TRP A 117 14.42 8.57 -1.31
N LEU A 118 14.03 7.53 -0.57
CA LEU A 118 12.90 6.67 -0.95
C LEU A 118 11.64 7.22 -0.29
N CYS A 119 10.56 7.34 -1.05
CA CYS A 119 9.26 7.78 -0.61
C CYS A 119 8.27 6.64 -0.87
N SER A 120 7.68 6.10 0.19
CA SER A 120 6.84 4.91 0.08
C SER A 120 5.62 4.96 1.00
N GLY A 121 4.71 4.02 0.80
CA GLY A 121 3.45 3.90 1.51
C GLY A 121 2.27 3.73 0.56
N GLN A 122 1.11 4.25 0.98
CA GLN A 122 -0.15 4.07 0.26
C GLN A 122 -0.58 5.33 -0.50
N SER A 123 -1.89 5.52 -0.69
CA SER A 123 -2.51 6.51 -1.58
C SER A 123 -2.14 7.95 -1.23
N ASN A 124 -1.86 8.27 0.04
CA ASN A 124 -1.38 9.59 0.42
C ASN A 124 0.08 9.86 -0.01
N MET A 125 0.94 8.85 -0.09
CA MET A 125 2.24 8.95 -0.79
C MET A 125 2.05 8.88 -2.31
N GLU A 126 1.10 8.07 -2.77
CA GLU A 126 0.43 8.06 -4.08
C GLU A 126 0.30 9.45 -4.71
N PHE A 127 -0.38 10.28 -3.93
CA PHE A 127 -1.03 11.50 -4.37
C PHE A 127 -0.11 12.40 -5.21
N THR A 128 -0.54 12.69 -6.44
CA THR A 128 0.31 13.32 -7.45
C THR A 128 0.35 14.84 -7.33
N VAL A 129 1.41 15.48 -7.83
CA VAL A 129 1.53 16.96 -7.81
C VAL A 129 0.35 17.64 -8.53
N ARG A 130 -0.16 17.06 -9.62
CA ARG A 130 -1.34 17.59 -10.32
C ARG A 130 -2.62 17.62 -9.49
N GLN A 131 -2.71 16.80 -8.44
CA GLN A 131 -3.85 16.75 -7.52
C GLN A 131 -3.67 17.68 -6.32
N ALA A 132 -2.47 18.21 -6.09
CA ALA A 132 -2.16 19.03 -4.92
C ALA A 132 -2.77 20.43 -5.01
N THR A 133 -2.97 21.05 -3.85
CA THR A 133 -3.24 22.50 -3.78
C THR A 133 -2.12 23.25 -4.50
N ASN A 134 -2.47 24.27 -5.28
CA ASN A 134 -1.53 25.07 -6.10
C ASN A 134 -0.78 24.29 -7.20
N ALA A 135 -1.33 23.14 -7.65
CA ALA A 135 -0.72 22.28 -8.66
C ALA A 135 -0.16 23.01 -9.90
N GLU A 136 -0.93 23.91 -10.52
CA GLU A 136 -0.50 24.59 -11.75
C GLU A 136 0.76 25.42 -11.56
N SER A 137 0.83 26.19 -10.47
CA SER A 137 2.00 27.00 -10.14
C SER A 137 3.20 26.12 -9.83
N GLU A 138 3.01 25.07 -9.05
CA GLU A 138 4.09 24.16 -8.64
C GLU A 138 4.64 23.38 -9.84
N ILE A 139 3.78 22.91 -10.74
CA ILE A 139 4.17 22.24 -11.98
C ILE A 139 4.88 23.23 -12.92
N GLY A 140 4.33 24.42 -13.11
CA GLY A 140 4.90 25.44 -13.99
C GLY A 140 6.30 25.90 -13.56
N ALA A 141 6.55 25.92 -12.25
CA ALA A 141 7.84 26.30 -11.66
C ALA A 141 8.84 25.13 -11.50
N ALA A 142 8.46 23.90 -11.82
CA ALA A 142 9.31 22.73 -11.61
C ALA A 142 10.38 22.59 -12.69
N ASN A 143 11.53 23.26 -12.52
CA ASN A 143 12.64 23.26 -13.47
C ASN A 143 14.04 23.16 -12.81
N ASP A 144 14.15 22.56 -11.62
CA ASP A 144 15.43 22.35 -10.94
C ASP A 144 16.14 21.09 -11.48
N ASP A 145 17.17 21.31 -12.28
CA ASP A 145 18.01 20.27 -12.87
C ASP A 145 18.93 19.55 -11.87
N LYS A 146 18.80 19.79 -10.57
CA LYS A 146 19.48 19.00 -9.54
C LYS A 146 18.49 18.20 -8.69
N ILE A 147 17.21 18.22 -9.03
CA ILE A 147 16.22 17.26 -8.53
C ILE A 147 15.98 16.22 -9.62
N ARG A 148 16.14 14.95 -9.27
CA ARG A 148 15.93 13.80 -10.17
C ARG A 148 14.84 12.91 -9.61
N LEU A 149 13.94 12.46 -10.48
CA LEU A 149 12.74 11.73 -10.13
C LEU A 149 12.83 10.30 -10.68
N PHE A 150 12.50 9.31 -9.85
CA PHE A 150 12.38 7.92 -10.24
C PHE A 150 11.05 7.38 -9.71
N LEU A 151 10.10 7.15 -10.60
CA LEU A 151 8.80 6.56 -10.23
C LEU A 151 8.85 5.05 -10.46
N VAL A 152 8.64 4.28 -9.39
CA VAL A 152 8.54 2.82 -9.44
C VAL A 152 7.15 2.42 -9.95
N GLY A 153 7.13 1.65 -11.03
CA GLY A 153 5.93 1.04 -11.59
C GLY A 153 5.32 0.02 -10.63
N ARG A 154 3.99 -0.03 -10.62
CA ARG A 154 3.23 -0.95 -9.78
C ARG A 154 3.46 -2.40 -10.20
N SER A 155 3.94 -3.20 -9.27
CA SER A 155 4.18 -4.62 -9.47
C SER A 155 4.02 -5.34 -8.14
N SER A 156 3.16 -6.35 -8.10
CA SER A 156 2.98 -7.25 -6.96
C SER A 156 3.43 -8.63 -7.41
N LEU A 157 4.40 -9.21 -6.69
CA LEU A 157 4.97 -10.51 -7.03
C LEU A 157 4.99 -11.42 -5.80
N PRO A 158 4.67 -12.73 -5.95
CA PRO A 158 4.72 -13.65 -4.81
C PRO A 158 6.14 -13.96 -4.34
N ALA A 159 7.16 -13.70 -5.17
CA ALA A 159 8.57 -13.73 -4.82
C ALA A 159 9.36 -12.66 -5.61
N PRO A 160 10.52 -12.18 -5.13
CA PRO A 160 11.37 -11.27 -5.89
C PRO A 160 11.78 -11.88 -7.24
N SER A 161 11.85 -11.05 -8.28
CA SER A 161 12.28 -11.53 -9.60
C SER A 161 13.78 -11.84 -9.63
N ALA A 162 14.15 -12.99 -10.20
CA ALA A 162 15.55 -13.34 -10.45
C ALA A 162 16.17 -12.58 -11.64
N THR A 163 15.33 -11.99 -12.50
CA THR A 163 15.75 -11.20 -13.66
C THR A 163 15.56 -9.72 -13.35
N PRO A 164 16.65 -8.93 -13.24
CA PRO A 164 16.55 -7.49 -13.07
C PRO A 164 15.75 -6.89 -14.23
N ARG A 165 14.67 -6.19 -13.90
CA ARG A 165 13.89 -5.39 -14.85
C ARG A 165 13.91 -3.95 -14.37
N ALA A 166 13.96 -3.02 -15.31
CA ALA A 166 13.75 -1.61 -14.97
C ALA A 166 12.34 -1.49 -14.37
N VAL A 167 12.28 -1.15 -13.08
CA VAL A 167 11.01 -0.87 -12.39
C VAL A 167 10.62 0.59 -12.50
N GLY A 168 11.46 1.43 -13.11
CA GLY A 168 11.23 2.85 -13.29
C GLY A 168 12.29 3.47 -14.19
N GLN A 169 12.22 4.78 -14.37
CA GLN A 169 13.21 5.55 -15.12
C GLN A 169 13.58 6.83 -14.37
N TRP A 170 14.87 7.13 -14.33
CA TRP A 170 15.36 8.41 -13.81
C TRP A 170 15.04 9.52 -14.79
N ARG A 171 14.50 10.63 -14.28
CA ARG A 171 14.13 11.80 -15.05
C ARG A 171 14.60 13.07 -14.38
N VAL A 172 15.05 14.02 -15.20
CA VAL A 172 15.21 15.42 -14.79
C VAL A 172 13.87 15.99 -14.37
N THR A 173 13.84 16.81 -13.32
CA THR A 173 12.62 17.53 -12.93
C THR A 173 12.26 18.57 -14.00
N SER A 174 11.05 18.43 -14.54
CA SER A 174 10.43 19.35 -15.49
C SER A 174 8.93 19.42 -15.18
N PRO A 175 8.18 20.38 -15.76
CA PRO A 175 6.73 20.40 -15.63
C PRO A 175 6.06 19.09 -16.06
N GLN A 176 6.64 18.38 -17.05
CA GLN A 176 6.11 17.11 -17.54
C GLN A 176 6.43 15.95 -16.60
N SER A 177 7.65 15.86 -16.07
CA SER A 177 8.06 14.73 -15.23
C SER A 177 7.50 14.82 -13.82
N VAL A 178 7.30 16.02 -13.28
CA VAL A 178 6.79 16.23 -11.91
C VAL A 178 5.28 16.01 -11.79
N ARG A 179 4.52 16.25 -12.87
CA ARG A 179 3.05 16.32 -12.87
C ARG A 179 2.40 15.11 -12.20
N ASP A 180 2.87 13.92 -12.57
CA ASP A 180 2.33 12.63 -12.11
C ASP A 180 3.23 11.96 -11.04
N PHE A 181 4.20 12.70 -10.50
CA PHE A 181 5.06 12.22 -9.42
C PHE A 181 4.41 12.48 -8.05
N SER A 182 4.84 11.71 -7.03
CA SER A 182 4.37 11.87 -5.65
C SER A 182 4.59 13.30 -5.14
N ALA A 183 3.51 13.96 -4.72
CA ALA A 183 3.52 15.33 -4.25
C ALA A 183 4.29 15.49 -2.94
N ALA A 184 4.01 14.64 -1.95
CA ALA A 184 4.72 14.66 -0.67
C ALA A 184 6.23 14.49 -0.87
N CYS A 185 6.62 13.53 -1.73
CA CYS A 185 8.01 13.27 -2.04
C CYS A 185 8.68 14.45 -2.77
N TYR A 186 8.03 14.98 -3.81
CA TYR A 186 8.54 16.11 -4.57
C TYR A 186 8.74 17.35 -3.70
N PHE A 187 7.74 17.75 -2.92
CA PHE A 187 7.82 18.95 -2.09
C PHE A 187 8.88 18.81 -0.98
N MET A 188 9.03 17.62 -0.39
CA MET A 188 10.14 17.34 0.53
C MET A 188 11.49 17.54 -0.16
N GLY A 189 11.71 16.91 -1.31
CA GLY A 189 12.97 17.01 -2.03
C GLY A 189 13.28 18.41 -2.53
N ARG A 190 12.26 19.16 -2.97
CA ARG A 190 12.37 20.57 -3.36
C ARG A 190 12.85 21.45 -2.21
N ASP A 191 12.26 21.28 -1.02
CA ASP A 191 12.61 22.08 0.14
C ASP A 191 14.01 21.71 0.68
N LEU A 192 14.36 20.41 0.67
CA LEU A 192 15.73 19.94 0.98
C LEU A 192 16.76 20.48 -0.02
N ARG A 193 16.47 20.42 -1.31
CA ARG A 193 17.33 20.95 -2.37
C ARG A 193 17.61 22.44 -2.19
N ARG A 194 16.57 23.22 -1.85
CA ARG A 194 16.69 24.66 -1.58
C ARG A 194 17.54 24.94 -0.33
N ALA A 195 17.34 24.17 0.74
CA ALA A 195 18.02 24.39 2.02
C ALA A 195 19.49 23.95 2.00
N GLU A 196 19.78 22.79 1.42
CA GLU A 196 21.10 22.13 1.53
C GLU A 196 22.04 22.44 0.37
N ASN A 197 21.51 23.05 -0.69
CA ASN A 197 22.19 23.30 -1.95
C ASN A 197 22.84 22.06 -2.63
N VAL A 198 22.26 20.87 -2.46
CA VAL A 198 22.81 19.57 -2.88
C VAL A 198 21.87 18.88 -3.87
N PRO A 199 22.36 18.14 -4.89
CA PRO A 199 21.48 17.35 -5.75
C PRO A 199 20.64 16.36 -4.94
N VAL A 200 19.36 16.21 -5.31
CA VAL A 200 18.42 15.34 -4.62
C VAL A 200 17.86 14.31 -5.60
N GLY A 201 18.00 13.04 -5.26
CA GLY A 201 17.33 11.93 -5.95
C GLY A 201 16.08 11.51 -5.17
N LEU A 202 14.94 11.47 -5.83
CA LEU A 202 13.67 11.06 -5.25
C LEU A 202 13.17 9.77 -5.92
N ILE A 203 13.08 8.70 -5.16
CA ILE A 203 12.50 7.43 -5.59
C ILE A 203 11.10 7.33 -4.99
N ALA A 204 10.04 7.31 -5.80
CA ALA A 204 8.67 7.12 -5.34
C ALA A 204 8.22 5.68 -5.62
N ALA A 205 7.86 4.95 -4.55
CA ALA A 205 7.38 3.57 -4.61
C ALA A 205 6.17 3.40 -3.69
N SER A 206 4.97 3.63 -4.22
CA SER A 206 3.75 3.68 -3.41
C SER A 206 2.54 3.10 -4.16
N TRP A 207 1.60 2.53 -3.40
CA TRP A 207 0.39 1.94 -3.96
C TRP A 207 -0.80 2.14 -3.02
N GLY A 208 -1.82 2.87 -3.48
CA GLY A 208 -3.09 3.08 -2.80
C GLY A 208 -3.73 1.82 -2.21
N GLY A 209 -4.28 1.96 -1.00
CA GLY A 209 -4.94 0.86 -0.28
C GLY A 209 -3.98 -0.13 0.38
N SER A 210 -2.66 0.02 0.22
CA SER A 210 -1.70 -0.96 0.75
C SER A 210 -1.59 -1.00 2.27
N ILE A 211 -1.48 -2.22 2.82
CA ILE A 211 -1.11 -2.47 4.23
C ILE A 211 0.41 -2.63 4.39
N ILE A 212 0.95 -2.34 5.57
CA ILE A 212 2.41 -2.37 5.84
C ILE A 212 3.05 -3.76 5.67
N GLU A 213 2.29 -4.83 5.92
CA GLU A 213 2.71 -6.23 5.76
C GLU A 213 3.18 -6.55 4.33
N ASP A 214 2.57 -5.87 3.35
CA ASP A 214 2.88 -6.08 1.94
C ASP A 214 4.23 -5.47 1.53
N TRP A 215 4.71 -4.50 2.31
CA TRP A 215 5.97 -3.76 2.13
C TRP A 215 7.16 -4.33 2.91
N LEU A 216 6.91 -5.34 3.75
CA LEU A 216 7.94 -6.06 4.49
C LEU A 216 8.50 -7.22 3.67
N SER A 217 9.81 -7.44 3.76
CA SER A 217 10.41 -8.63 3.19
C SER A 217 9.94 -9.91 3.89
N ARG A 218 10.05 -11.04 3.19
CA ARG A 218 9.69 -12.37 3.71
C ARG A 218 10.33 -12.63 5.07
N ASP A 219 11.63 -12.34 5.19
CA ASP A 219 12.41 -12.58 6.42
C ASP A 219 11.95 -11.69 7.57
N ALA A 220 11.50 -10.46 7.29
CA ALA A 220 10.99 -9.56 8.30
C ALA A 220 9.62 -10.01 8.82
N VAL A 221 8.72 -10.44 7.91
CA VAL A 221 7.43 -11.02 8.28
C VAL A 221 7.59 -12.32 9.07
N GLU A 222 8.55 -13.17 8.70
CA GLU A 222 8.85 -14.40 9.43
C GLU A 222 9.31 -14.12 10.87
N LYS A 223 10.20 -13.14 11.06
CA LYS A 223 10.68 -12.71 12.40
C LYS A 223 9.59 -12.12 13.28
N LEU A 224 8.58 -11.47 12.70
CA LEU A 224 7.43 -10.93 13.43
C LEU A 224 6.57 -12.05 14.05
N GLY A 225 6.56 -13.24 13.43
CA GLY A 225 5.69 -14.35 13.83
C GLY A 225 4.22 -14.10 13.49
N GLY A 226 3.37 -15.11 13.67
CA GLY A 226 1.92 -14.99 13.41
C GLY A 226 1.50 -15.06 11.93
N HIS A 227 2.43 -14.99 10.98
CA HIS A 227 2.16 -15.02 9.54
C HIS A 227 2.55 -16.33 8.83
N GLN A 228 2.90 -17.40 9.58
CA GLN A 228 3.48 -18.61 8.99
C GLN A 228 2.58 -19.28 7.95
N GLN A 229 1.26 -19.32 8.17
CA GLN A 229 0.32 -19.90 7.20
C GLN A 229 0.31 -19.10 5.89
N ALA A 230 0.33 -17.77 5.98
CA ALA A 230 0.37 -16.88 4.82
C ALA A 230 1.69 -17.01 4.06
N LEU A 231 2.83 -17.01 4.77
CA LEU A 231 4.15 -17.19 4.16
C LEU A 231 4.28 -18.56 3.47
N ASN A 232 3.84 -19.64 4.12
CA ASN A 232 3.89 -20.98 3.53
C ASN A 232 3.03 -21.08 2.26
N ALA A 233 1.84 -20.48 2.27
CA ALA A 233 0.97 -20.45 1.11
C ALA A 233 1.55 -19.58 -0.03
N LEU A 234 2.16 -18.44 0.31
CA LEU A 234 2.84 -17.57 -0.64
C LEU A 234 4.05 -18.25 -1.29
N ASP A 235 4.90 -18.91 -0.49
CA ASP A 235 6.07 -19.67 -0.96
C ASP A 235 5.65 -20.84 -1.86
N ALA A 236 4.50 -21.49 -1.58
CA ALA A 236 3.92 -22.50 -2.46
C ALA A 236 3.39 -21.88 -3.75
N TYR A 237 2.64 -20.77 -3.65
CA TYR A 237 2.07 -20.05 -4.78
C TYR A 237 3.15 -19.55 -5.76
N ALA A 238 4.27 -19.05 -5.24
CA ALA A 238 5.40 -18.62 -6.05
C ALA A 238 6.03 -19.74 -6.88
N ARG A 239 5.95 -20.99 -6.42
CA ARG A 239 6.46 -22.18 -7.13
C ARG A 239 5.41 -22.78 -8.07
N ASP A 240 4.19 -22.90 -7.58
CA ASP A 240 3.04 -23.47 -8.27
C ASP A 240 1.75 -22.83 -7.73
N PRO A 241 1.10 -21.93 -8.50
CA PRO A 241 -0.12 -21.25 -8.07
C PRO A 241 -1.20 -22.20 -7.57
N ALA A 242 -1.37 -23.38 -8.20
CA ALA A 242 -2.39 -24.33 -7.81
C ALA A 242 -2.15 -24.92 -6.41
N GLN A 243 -0.89 -25.08 -6.00
CA GLN A 243 -0.55 -25.53 -4.65
C GLN A 243 -0.79 -24.45 -3.61
N GLY A 244 -0.39 -23.21 -3.90
CA GLY A 244 -0.68 -22.06 -3.04
C GLY A 244 -2.19 -21.89 -2.81
N ASP A 245 -2.96 -21.90 -3.90
CA ASP A 245 -4.43 -21.84 -3.87
C ASP A 245 -5.02 -22.97 -3.02
N ALA A 246 -4.54 -24.20 -3.16
CA ALA A 246 -5.04 -25.35 -2.40
C ALA A 246 -4.77 -25.21 -0.89
N ILE A 247 -3.58 -24.72 -0.50
CA ILE A 247 -3.24 -24.46 0.89
C ILE A 247 -4.14 -23.36 1.45
N TRP A 248 -4.25 -22.23 0.75
CA TRP A 248 -5.01 -21.09 1.23
C TRP A 248 -6.52 -21.34 1.27
N ARG A 249 -7.03 -22.14 0.34
CA ARG A 249 -8.41 -22.63 0.34
C ARG A 249 -8.72 -23.39 1.62
N ARG A 250 -7.80 -24.23 2.11
CA ARG A 250 -8.00 -24.95 3.38
C ARG A 250 -8.07 -23.98 4.56
N VAL A 251 -7.13 -23.03 4.65
CA VAL A 251 -7.13 -21.98 5.69
C VAL A 251 -8.45 -21.21 5.69
N THR A 252 -8.89 -20.78 4.52
CA THR A 252 -10.15 -20.03 4.35
C THR A 252 -11.34 -20.89 4.76
N GLN A 253 -11.46 -22.13 4.26
CA GLN A 253 -12.56 -23.01 4.64
C GLN A 253 -12.58 -23.35 6.14
N ASP A 254 -11.43 -23.52 6.78
CA ASP A 254 -11.33 -23.73 8.23
C ASP A 254 -11.85 -22.53 8.99
N TRP A 255 -11.49 -21.31 8.57
CA TRP A 255 -12.01 -20.09 9.16
C TRP A 255 -13.53 -19.97 8.99
N TRP A 256 -14.07 -20.21 7.79
CA TRP A 256 -15.52 -20.18 7.54
C TRP A 256 -16.25 -21.20 8.41
N ARG A 257 -15.77 -22.45 8.48
CA ARG A 257 -16.36 -23.47 9.37
C ARG A 257 -16.35 -23.06 10.83
N ALA A 258 -15.27 -22.43 11.29
CA ALA A 258 -15.09 -22.04 12.68
C ALA A 258 -15.91 -20.80 13.07
N ASN A 259 -16.18 -19.88 12.15
CA ASN A 259 -16.65 -18.54 12.48
C ASN A 259 -18.03 -18.20 11.91
N ASP A 260 -18.36 -18.63 10.69
CA ASP A 260 -19.61 -18.26 10.03
C ASP A 260 -20.83 -19.02 10.59
N PRO A 261 -21.84 -18.32 11.16
CA PRO A 261 -23.06 -18.94 11.63
C PRO A 261 -23.82 -19.70 10.54
N GLY A 262 -23.81 -19.23 9.28
CA GLY A 262 -24.53 -19.88 8.19
C GLY A 262 -23.93 -21.23 7.82
N THR A 263 -22.59 -21.31 7.77
CA THR A 263 -21.87 -22.59 7.61
C THR A 263 -22.22 -23.56 8.74
N LYS A 264 -22.19 -23.11 10.01
CA LYS A 264 -22.52 -23.94 11.19
C LYS A 264 -23.96 -24.45 11.17
N GLN A 265 -24.89 -23.62 10.72
CA GLN A 265 -26.31 -23.98 10.58
C GLN A 265 -26.59 -24.81 9.32
N GLY A 266 -25.60 -25.03 8.47
CA GLY A 266 -25.75 -25.84 7.26
C GLY A 266 -26.51 -25.13 6.14
N TRP A 267 -26.43 -23.81 6.02
CA TRP A 267 -27.13 -23.04 4.97
C TRP A 267 -26.68 -23.38 3.54
N HIS A 268 -25.50 -23.98 3.39
CA HIS A 268 -25.01 -24.56 2.13
C HIS A 268 -25.71 -25.88 1.73
N LEU A 269 -26.51 -26.47 2.61
CA LEU A 269 -27.09 -27.80 2.42
C LEU A 269 -28.53 -27.71 1.94
N ALA A 270 -28.89 -28.63 1.04
CA ALA A 270 -30.24 -28.70 0.46
C ALA A 270 -31.36 -28.96 1.48
N ARG A 271 -31.01 -29.48 2.67
CA ARG A 271 -31.98 -29.73 3.75
C ARG A 271 -32.47 -28.45 4.45
N THR A 272 -31.76 -27.34 4.30
CA THR A 272 -32.09 -26.09 4.98
C THR A 272 -33.27 -25.43 4.27
N ASN A 273 -34.31 -25.12 5.06
CA ASN A 273 -35.47 -24.38 4.60
C ASN A 273 -35.12 -22.89 4.49
N ASP A 274 -35.33 -22.31 3.32
CA ASP A 274 -35.07 -20.91 2.99
C ASP A 274 -36.35 -20.15 2.58
N ALA A 275 -37.52 -20.70 2.93
CA ALA A 275 -38.82 -20.10 2.64
C ALA A 275 -38.96 -18.69 3.27
N ASP A 276 -38.34 -18.47 4.43
CA ASP A 276 -38.32 -17.22 5.19
C ASP A 276 -37.21 -16.24 4.76
N TRP A 277 -36.34 -16.62 3.81
CA TRP A 277 -35.26 -15.75 3.33
C TRP A 277 -35.81 -14.65 2.43
N ALA A 278 -35.29 -13.44 2.60
CA ALA A 278 -35.72 -12.27 1.84
C ALA A 278 -35.18 -12.33 0.39
N PRO A 279 -35.91 -11.82 -0.61
CA PRO A 279 -35.38 -11.73 -1.98
C PRO A 279 -34.18 -10.78 -2.05
N ILE A 280 -33.30 -10.99 -3.03
CA ILE A 280 -32.21 -10.07 -3.36
C ILE A 280 -32.07 -9.95 -4.88
N PRO A 281 -31.81 -8.75 -5.42
CA PRO A 281 -31.47 -8.57 -6.83
C PRO A 281 -30.22 -9.36 -7.21
N ALA A 282 -30.14 -9.79 -8.47
CA ALA A 282 -28.98 -10.52 -8.99
C ALA A 282 -27.83 -9.61 -9.45
N GLU A 283 -27.96 -8.30 -9.24
CA GLU A 283 -26.98 -7.28 -9.61
C GLU A 283 -27.14 -6.04 -8.71
N GLY A 284 -26.10 -5.22 -8.67
CA GLY A 284 -25.99 -4.08 -7.77
C GLY A 284 -25.47 -4.47 -6.39
N PHE A 285 -24.84 -3.52 -5.72
CA PHE A 285 -24.37 -3.67 -4.34
C PHE A 285 -25.56 -3.72 -3.38
N TRP A 286 -25.50 -4.56 -2.33
CA TRP A 286 -26.62 -4.73 -1.40
C TRP A 286 -26.95 -3.44 -0.64
N GLU A 287 -26.00 -2.53 -0.49
CA GLU A 287 -26.17 -1.25 0.22
C GLU A 287 -27.19 -0.37 -0.48
N SER A 288 -27.18 -0.45 -1.82
CA SER A 288 -28.05 0.35 -2.67
C SER A 288 -29.35 -0.37 -3.06
N THR A 289 -29.38 -1.71 -2.92
CA THR A 289 -30.45 -2.54 -3.50
C THR A 289 -31.28 -3.30 -2.47
N VAL A 290 -30.79 -3.48 -1.24
CA VAL A 290 -31.45 -4.26 -0.19
C VAL A 290 -31.79 -3.38 1.02
N PRO A 291 -33.08 -3.20 1.34
CA PRO A 291 -33.49 -2.52 2.55
C PRO A 291 -32.89 -3.17 3.81
N GLY A 292 -32.23 -2.36 4.63
CA GLY A 292 -31.59 -2.81 5.88
C GLY A 292 -30.11 -3.16 5.77
N LEU A 293 -29.51 -3.14 4.57
CA LEU A 293 -28.08 -3.41 4.36
C LEU A 293 -27.28 -2.17 3.90
N ALA A 294 -27.84 -0.96 3.99
CA ALA A 294 -27.25 0.27 3.44
C ALA A 294 -25.85 0.62 3.95
N THR A 295 -25.44 0.07 5.11
CA THR A 295 -24.13 0.28 5.73
C THR A 295 -23.63 -1.02 6.37
N PHE A 296 -24.03 -2.16 5.81
CA PHE A 296 -23.76 -3.46 6.43
C PHE A 296 -22.49 -4.09 5.87
N ASP A 297 -21.47 -4.22 6.72
CA ASP A 297 -20.31 -5.06 6.45
C ASP A 297 -20.46 -6.38 7.24
N GLY A 298 -20.16 -7.51 6.61
CA GLY A 298 -20.24 -8.82 7.26
C GLY A 298 -20.55 -9.97 6.30
N ILE A 299 -21.14 -11.03 6.83
CA ILE A 299 -21.49 -12.22 6.07
C ILE A 299 -22.98 -12.23 5.71
N VAL A 300 -23.27 -12.31 4.41
CA VAL A 300 -24.61 -12.55 3.87
C VAL A 300 -24.59 -13.80 3.01
N TRP A 301 -25.54 -14.69 3.23
CA TRP A 301 -25.71 -15.88 2.41
C TRP A 301 -26.72 -15.64 1.32
N LEU A 302 -26.41 -16.10 0.11
CA LEU A 302 -27.26 -16.09 -1.06
C LEU A 302 -27.64 -17.53 -1.43
N ARG A 303 -28.90 -17.76 -1.81
CA ARG A 303 -29.38 -19.06 -2.27
C ARG A 303 -30.22 -18.91 -3.53
N LYS A 304 -30.02 -19.86 -4.46
CA LYS A 304 -30.75 -19.97 -5.71
C LYS A 304 -31.00 -21.43 -6.06
N GLU A 305 -32.23 -21.71 -6.48
CA GLU A 305 -32.61 -23.03 -6.99
C GLU A 305 -32.77 -23.00 -8.50
N ILE A 306 -32.32 -24.08 -9.13
CA ILE A 306 -32.50 -24.33 -10.57
C ILE A 306 -33.01 -25.75 -10.79
N GLU A 307 -33.74 -25.96 -11.87
CA GLU A 307 -34.20 -27.27 -12.31
C GLU A 307 -33.37 -27.73 -13.51
N LEU A 308 -32.86 -28.95 -13.47
CA LEU A 308 -32.06 -29.53 -14.55
C LEU A 308 -32.68 -30.82 -15.07
N THR A 309 -32.66 -31.00 -16.39
CA THR A 309 -33.00 -32.29 -17.00
C THR A 309 -31.96 -33.35 -16.67
N ALA A 310 -32.31 -34.63 -16.81
CA ALA A 310 -31.37 -35.73 -16.61
C ALA A 310 -30.17 -35.68 -17.57
N ALA A 311 -30.33 -35.11 -18.76
CA ALA A 311 -29.24 -34.92 -19.71
C ALA A 311 -28.28 -33.82 -19.26
N GLN A 312 -28.81 -32.68 -18.80
CA GLN A 312 -28.01 -31.56 -18.28
C GLN A 312 -27.23 -31.96 -17.02
N ALA A 313 -27.88 -32.69 -16.10
CA ALA A 313 -27.28 -33.08 -14.82
C ALA A 313 -26.08 -34.05 -14.93
N ARG A 314 -25.91 -34.74 -16.06
CA ARG A 314 -24.78 -35.64 -16.30
C ARG A 314 -23.51 -34.92 -16.72
N GLN A 315 -23.62 -33.65 -17.11
CA GLN A 315 -22.50 -32.90 -17.65
C GLN A 315 -21.63 -32.34 -16.52
N ALA A 316 -20.34 -32.15 -16.83
CA ALA A 316 -19.57 -31.13 -16.12
C ALA A 316 -20.10 -29.74 -16.52
N ALA A 317 -19.81 -28.74 -15.70
CA ALA A 317 -20.25 -27.38 -15.94
C ALA A 317 -19.24 -26.36 -15.42
N THR A 318 -19.51 -25.09 -15.71
CA THR A 318 -18.84 -23.93 -15.14
C THR A 318 -19.90 -23.03 -14.52
N LEU A 319 -19.75 -22.72 -13.23
CA LEU A 319 -20.59 -21.75 -12.55
C LEU A 319 -19.96 -20.37 -12.68
N GLU A 320 -20.67 -19.44 -13.31
CA GLU A 320 -20.29 -18.04 -13.44
C GLU A 320 -21.22 -17.20 -12.56
N LEU A 321 -20.67 -16.45 -11.60
CA LEU A 321 -21.43 -15.56 -10.71
C LEU A 321 -21.16 -14.07 -10.99
N GLY A 322 -20.20 -13.77 -11.87
CA GLY A 322 -19.66 -12.42 -12.01
C GLY A 322 -18.90 -11.97 -10.75
N PRO A 323 -18.56 -10.68 -10.63
CA PRO A 323 -17.95 -10.12 -9.43
C PRO A 323 -18.77 -10.35 -8.16
N VAL A 324 -18.07 -10.69 -7.08
CA VAL A 324 -18.60 -10.81 -5.71
C VAL A 324 -17.67 -10.04 -4.78
N ASP A 325 -18.25 -9.16 -3.98
CA ASP A 325 -17.52 -8.23 -3.12
C ASP A 325 -17.71 -8.61 -1.64
N ASP A 326 -16.65 -8.84 -0.85
CA ASP A 326 -15.21 -8.90 -1.17
C ASP A 326 -14.75 -10.32 -1.47
N ALA A 327 -15.38 -11.28 -0.80
CA ALA A 327 -14.98 -12.68 -0.80
C ALA A 327 -16.20 -13.60 -0.84
N ASP A 328 -16.02 -14.78 -1.41
CA ASP A 328 -17.06 -15.79 -1.42
C ASP A 328 -16.56 -17.19 -1.07
N VAL A 329 -17.52 -18.01 -0.66
CA VAL A 329 -17.45 -19.46 -0.63
C VAL A 329 -18.75 -19.98 -1.25
N THR A 330 -18.62 -20.92 -2.19
CA THR A 330 -19.73 -21.33 -3.06
C THR A 330 -19.89 -22.84 -3.07
N TRP A 331 -21.15 -23.28 -3.00
CA TRP A 331 -21.56 -24.68 -3.00
C TRP A 331 -22.67 -24.96 -3.99
N ILE A 332 -22.67 -26.18 -4.54
CA ILE A 332 -23.79 -26.75 -5.29
C ILE A 332 -24.21 -28.06 -4.61
N ASN A 333 -25.48 -28.17 -4.24
CA ASN A 333 -26.04 -29.33 -3.54
C ASN A 333 -25.26 -29.74 -2.27
N GLY A 334 -24.65 -28.76 -1.57
CA GLY A 334 -23.80 -29.00 -0.41
C GLY A 334 -22.35 -29.40 -0.73
N GLN A 335 -21.99 -29.58 -1.99
CA GLN A 335 -20.61 -29.80 -2.42
C GLN A 335 -19.93 -28.46 -2.67
N TYR A 336 -18.77 -28.24 -2.07
CA TYR A 336 -17.97 -27.02 -2.29
C TYR A 336 -17.46 -27.00 -3.73
N VAL A 337 -17.68 -25.89 -4.43
CA VAL A 337 -17.25 -25.72 -5.83
C VAL A 337 -16.22 -24.61 -6.00
N GLY A 338 -16.15 -23.64 -5.08
CA GLY A 338 -15.18 -22.56 -5.19
C GLY A 338 -15.28 -21.51 -4.10
N GLY A 339 -14.36 -20.55 -4.15
CA GLY A 339 -14.32 -19.38 -3.28
C GLY A 339 -13.08 -18.56 -3.57
N GLN A 340 -13.24 -17.25 -3.65
CA GLN A 340 -12.18 -16.33 -4.05
C GLN A 340 -12.35 -14.97 -3.37
N GLN A 341 -11.30 -14.14 -3.40
CA GLN A 341 -11.30 -12.77 -2.88
C GLN A 341 -11.01 -11.77 -3.99
N GLY A 342 -11.50 -10.54 -3.83
CA GLY A 342 -11.31 -9.40 -4.73
C GLY A 342 -12.66 -8.82 -5.16
N TRP A 343 -12.91 -7.55 -4.83
CA TRP A 343 -14.18 -6.85 -5.04
C TRP A 343 -14.69 -6.86 -6.50
N ASP A 344 -13.78 -6.79 -7.47
CA ASP A 344 -14.08 -6.72 -8.91
C ASP A 344 -13.81 -8.01 -9.68
N THR A 345 -13.28 -9.04 -9.02
CA THR A 345 -12.82 -10.25 -9.69
C THR A 345 -14.01 -11.12 -10.12
N PRO A 346 -14.22 -11.43 -11.41
CA PRO A 346 -15.31 -12.30 -11.81
C PRO A 346 -15.13 -13.72 -11.25
N ARG A 347 -16.17 -14.26 -10.61
CA ARG A 347 -16.15 -15.63 -10.05
C ARG A 347 -16.56 -16.66 -11.09
N THR A 348 -15.66 -17.59 -11.35
CA THR A 348 -15.85 -18.70 -12.29
C THR A 348 -15.33 -19.99 -11.66
N TYR A 349 -16.21 -20.97 -11.46
CA TYR A 349 -15.88 -22.23 -10.78
C TYR A 349 -16.18 -23.45 -11.65
N ALA A 350 -15.19 -24.33 -11.77
CA ALA A 350 -15.39 -25.62 -12.38
C ALA A 350 -16.33 -26.47 -11.53
N VAL A 351 -17.35 -27.05 -12.15
CA VAL A 351 -18.33 -27.95 -11.55
C VAL A 351 -18.11 -29.33 -12.16
N PRO A 352 -17.44 -30.26 -11.43
CA PRO A 352 -17.19 -31.59 -11.95
C PRO A 352 -18.48 -32.36 -12.27
N ALA A 353 -18.40 -33.28 -13.23
CA ALA A 353 -19.50 -34.20 -13.48
C ALA A 353 -19.83 -35.00 -12.20
N GLY A 354 -21.11 -35.15 -11.89
CA GLY A 354 -21.59 -35.78 -10.66
C GLY A 354 -21.92 -34.81 -9.52
N THR A 355 -21.60 -33.51 -9.64
CA THR A 355 -22.06 -32.48 -8.68
C THR A 355 -23.52 -32.09 -8.89
N LEU A 356 -23.99 -32.11 -10.14
CA LEU A 356 -25.36 -31.81 -10.52
C LEU A 356 -26.25 -33.06 -10.43
N LYS A 357 -27.55 -32.85 -10.21
CA LYS A 357 -28.56 -33.93 -10.21
C LYS A 357 -29.77 -33.57 -11.07
N ALA A 358 -30.50 -34.58 -11.55
CA ALA A 358 -31.75 -34.34 -12.26
C ALA A 358 -32.78 -33.71 -11.29
N GLY A 359 -33.56 -32.77 -11.79
CA GLY A 359 -34.50 -31.97 -11.02
C GLY A 359 -33.82 -30.80 -10.28
N ARG A 360 -34.34 -30.49 -9.08
CA ARG A 360 -33.91 -29.36 -8.24
C ARG A 360 -32.43 -29.44 -7.84
N ASN A 361 -31.68 -28.40 -8.12
CA ASN A 361 -30.32 -28.17 -7.63
C ASN A 361 -30.28 -26.87 -6.84
N LEU A 362 -29.55 -26.87 -5.72
CA LEU A 362 -29.33 -25.69 -4.89
C LEU A 362 -27.93 -25.13 -5.15
N ILE A 363 -27.85 -23.84 -5.46
CA ILE A 363 -26.63 -23.04 -5.42
C ILE A 363 -26.68 -22.19 -4.16
N ALA A 364 -25.64 -22.26 -3.33
CA ALA A 364 -25.51 -21.46 -2.13
C ALA A 364 -24.16 -20.74 -2.14
N VAL A 365 -24.17 -19.44 -1.81
CA VAL A 365 -22.99 -18.58 -1.82
C VAL A 365 -22.94 -17.86 -0.47
N GLY A 366 -21.90 -18.08 0.32
CA GLY A 366 -21.59 -17.24 1.47
C GLY A 366 -20.73 -16.08 0.98
N VAL A 367 -21.22 -14.86 1.12
CA VAL A 367 -20.50 -13.63 0.74
C VAL A 367 -20.03 -12.94 2.01
N LEU A 368 -18.74 -12.60 2.05
CA LEU A 368 -18.15 -11.78 3.10
C LEU A 368 -17.72 -10.46 2.49
N ASP A 369 -18.30 -9.38 2.98
CA ASP A 369 -17.92 -8.01 2.67
C ASP A 369 -17.19 -7.42 3.89
N THR A 370 -16.07 -6.75 3.64
CA THR A 370 -15.25 -6.18 4.71
C THR A 370 -15.30 -4.66 4.80
N ASN A 371 -15.74 -3.99 3.73
CA ASN A 371 -15.99 -2.55 3.69
C ASN A 371 -16.53 -2.16 2.30
N GLY A 372 -17.44 -1.19 2.26
CA GLY A 372 -17.79 -0.49 1.02
C GLY A 372 -19.07 -1.03 0.39
N GLY A 373 -18.95 -1.80 -0.69
CA GLY A 373 -20.09 -2.36 -1.39
C GLY A 373 -20.10 -3.88 -1.26
N GLY A 374 -21.22 -4.48 -0.91
CA GLY A 374 -21.30 -5.93 -0.72
C GLY A 374 -22.15 -6.67 -1.74
N GLY A 375 -21.91 -7.98 -1.84
CA GLY A 375 -22.77 -8.91 -2.58
C GLY A 375 -22.24 -9.33 -3.95
N ALA A 376 -23.02 -10.16 -4.64
CA ALA A 376 -22.73 -10.60 -6.01
C ALA A 376 -23.14 -9.52 -7.03
N TRP A 377 -22.53 -8.34 -6.93
CA TRP A 377 -23.04 -7.10 -7.52
C TRP A 377 -22.96 -7.00 -9.05
N GLY A 378 -22.13 -7.82 -9.70
CA GLY A 378 -21.93 -7.73 -11.15
C GLY A 378 -23.23 -7.92 -11.97
N PRO A 379 -23.21 -7.62 -13.29
CA PRO A 379 -24.41 -7.69 -14.13
C PRO A 379 -25.12 -9.04 -14.06
N ALA A 380 -26.45 -9.04 -13.92
CA ALA A 380 -27.25 -10.24 -13.76
C ALA A 380 -27.13 -11.20 -14.95
N ALA A 381 -26.92 -10.65 -16.16
CA ALA A 381 -26.73 -11.41 -17.39
C ALA A 381 -25.44 -12.28 -17.39
N ASN A 382 -24.47 -11.95 -16.55
CA ASN A 382 -23.22 -12.72 -16.42
C ASN A 382 -23.35 -13.89 -15.45
N LYS A 383 -24.49 -14.03 -14.76
CA LYS A 383 -24.73 -15.10 -13.79
C LYS A 383 -25.38 -16.29 -14.49
N ARG A 384 -24.63 -17.39 -14.65
CA ARG A 384 -25.09 -18.58 -15.38
C ARG A 384 -24.35 -19.85 -14.98
N LEU A 385 -25.00 -20.99 -15.20
CA LEU A 385 -24.36 -22.30 -15.18
C LEU A 385 -24.16 -22.75 -16.63
N VAL A 386 -22.92 -22.73 -17.11
CA VAL A 386 -22.55 -23.13 -18.48
C VAL A 386 -22.22 -24.63 -18.48
N LEU A 387 -22.97 -25.43 -19.22
CA LEU A 387 -22.77 -26.87 -19.32
C LEU A 387 -21.68 -27.20 -20.35
N ALA A 388 -21.13 -28.41 -20.28
CA ALA A 388 -20.04 -28.85 -21.15
C ALA A 388 -20.38 -28.81 -22.66
N ASP A 389 -21.66 -28.93 -23.02
CA ASP A 389 -22.15 -28.79 -24.40
C ASP A 389 -22.28 -27.33 -24.89
N GLY A 390 -21.93 -26.35 -24.04
CA GLY A 390 -22.01 -24.92 -24.34
C GLY A 390 -23.39 -24.30 -24.09
N THR A 391 -24.41 -25.08 -23.74
CA THR A 391 -25.70 -24.54 -23.29
C THR A 391 -25.58 -23.94 -21.89
N ALA A 392 -26.45 -22.99 -21.54
CA ALA A 392 -26.39 -22.31 -20.25
C ALA A 392 -27.76 -22.23 -19.57
N VAL A 393 -27.76 -22.38 -18.25
CA VAL A 393 -28.91 -22.11 -17.39
C VAL A 393 -28.73 -20.74 -16.75
N SER A 394 -29.70 -19.86 -16.94
CA SER A 394 -29.64 -18.50 -16.40
C SER A 394 -29.77 -18.48 -14.88
N LEU A 395 -28.94 -17.67 -14.22
CA LEU A 395 -29.00 -17.36 -12.80
C LEU A 395 -29.29 -15.87 -12.55
N SER A 396 -29.88 -15.17 -13.54
CA SER A 396 -30.08 -13.72 -13.51
C SER A 396 -31.19 -13.21 -12.59
N SER A 397 -31.90 -14.08 -11.87
CA SER A 397 -33.02 -13.68 -11.00
C SER A 397 -33.37 -14.75 -9.96
N GLY A 398 -34.22 -14.39 -9.00
CA GLY A 398 -34.79 -15.32 -8.02
C GLY A 398 -33.80 -15.79 -6.96
N TRP A 399 -32.82 -14.94 -6.63
CA TRP A 399 -31.94 -15.14 -5.49
C TRP A 399 -32.65 -14.73 -4.20
N ARG A 400 -32.31 -15.42 -3.11
CA ARG A 400 -32.72 -15.08 -1.75
C ARG A 400 -31.50 -14.86 -0.88
N HIS A 401 -31.62 -14.04 0.15
CA HIS A 401 -30.54 -13.75 1.06
C HIS A 401 -30.94 -13.88 2.53
N ARG A 402 -29.92 -14.10 3.37
CA ARG A 402 -30.02 -14.00 4.83
C ARG A 402 -28.69 -13.54 5.42
N VAL A 403 -28.76 -12.58 6.33
CA VAL A 403 -27.59 -12.11 7.10
C VAL A 403 -27.17 -13.20 8.09
N ALA A 404 -25.88 -13.53 8.12
CA ALA A 404 -25.32 -14.48 9.08
C ALA A 404 -24.70 -13.78 10.29
N ALA A 405 -23.82 -12.81 10.07
CA ALA A 405 -23.15 -12.05 11.13
C ALA A 405 -22.60 -10.71 10.61
N PRO A 406 -22.68 -9.62 11.38
CA PRO A 406 -21.93 -8.41 11.07
C PRO A 406 -20.42 -8.64 11.23
N LEU A 407 -19.60 -7.88 10.53
CA LEU A 407 -18.14 -8.02 10.53
C LEU A 407 -17.53 -7.88 11.93
N GLY A 408 -18.08 -6.97 12.74
CA GLY A 408 -17.61 -6.72 14.11
C GLY A 408 -17.77 -7.91 15.08
N ASP A 409 -18.61 -8.89 14.75
CA ASP A 409 -18.81 -10.10 15.54
C ASP A 409 -17.87 -11.24 15.11
N LEU A 410 -17.05 -11.02 14.08
CA LEU A 410 -16.18 -12.03 13.48
C LEU A 410 -14.71 -11.74 13.82
N PRO A 411 -13.88 -12.77 14.03
CA PRO A 411 -12.43 -12.57 14.02
C PRO A 411 -11.98 -12.15 12.61
N ASN A 412 -10.82 -11.50 12.50
CA ASN A 412 -10.32 -11.06 11.19
C ASN A 412 -10.28 -12.22 10.18
N PRO A 413 -10.90 -12.06 8.99
CA PRO A 413 -10.88 -13.09 7.96
C PRO A 413 -9.48 -13.24 7.36
N PRO A 414 -9.07 -14.46 6.97
CA PRO A 414 -7.79 -14.68 6.31
C PRO A 414 -7.79 -13.96 4.96
N ARG A 415 -6.77 -13.13 4.71
CA ARG A 415 -6.58 -12.42 3.44
C ARG A 415 -5.63 -13.17 2.51
N THR A 416 -5.99 -13.32 1.25
CA THR A 416 -5.16 -14.04 0.26
C THR A 416 -3.76 -13.43 0.18
N PRO A 417 -2.68 -14.19 0.46
CA PRO A 417 -1.33 -13.62 0.66
C PRO A 417 -0.73 -12.98 -0.59
N TRP A 418 -1.15 -13.38 -1.79
CA TRP A 418 -0.61 -12.91 -3.06
C TRP A 418 -1.42 -11.77 -3.72
N ILE A 419 -2.34 -11.13 -3.00
CA ILE A 419 -3.05 -9.95 -3.50
C ILE A 419 -2.22 -8.69 -3.23
N GLY A 420 -1.85 -7.95 -4.28
CA GLY A 420 -1.17 -6.67 -4.12
C GLY A 420 -2.06 -5.63 -3.41
N GLY A 421 -1.51 -4.96 -2.41
CA GLY A 421 -2.18 -3.99 -1.55
C GLY A 421 -2.72 -4.60 -0.24
N SER A 422 -3.15 -5.86 -0.23
CA SER A 422 -3.78 -6.47 0.96
C SER A 422 -3.16 -7.81 1.36
N GLY A 423 -2.09 -8.22 0.68
CA GLY A 423 -1.38 -9.47 0.86
C GLY A 423 -0.19 -9.33 1.80
N THR A 424 0.79 -10.21 1.63
CA THR A 424 1.99 -10.27 2.47
C THR A 424 3.21 -10.26 1.57
N THR A 425 4.13 -9.32 1.81
CA THR A 425 5.44 -9.23 1.13
C THR A 425 5.41 -8.96 -0.39
N THR A 426 4.26 -8.92 -1.06
CA THR A 426 4.20 -8.88 -2.53
C THR A 426 4.63 -7.56 -3.15
N LEU A 427 4.32 -6.43 -2.50
CA LEU A 427 4.77 -5.12 -2.96
C LEU A 427 6.25 -4.90 -2.66
N TYR A 428 6.74 -5.41 -1.54
CA TYR A 428 8.18 -5.50 -1.31
C TYR A 428 8.87 -6.24 -2.46
N ASN A 429 8.40 -7.44 -2.79
CA ASN A 429 8.99 -8.28 -3.84
C ASN A 429 8.99 -7.62 -5.22
N GLY A 430 7.89 -6.95 -5.58
CA GLY A 430 7.69 -6.37 -6.90
C GLY A 430 8.22 -4.94 -7.07
N MET A 431 8.29 -4.15 -6.00
CA MET A 431 8.60 -2.71 -6.07
C MET A 431 9.85 -2.31 -5.29
N ILE A 432 10.16 -2.95 -4.16
CA ILE A 432 11.29 -2.55 -3.29
C ILE A 432 12.52 -3.42 -3.52
N ALA A 433 12.37 -4.74 -3.52
CA ALA A 433 13.46 -5.68 -3.76
C ALA A 433 14.24 -5.41 -5.06
N PRO A 434 13.61 -4.99 -6.17
CA PRO A 434 14.34 -4.65 -7.41
C PRO A 434 15.25 -3.41 -7.29
N LEU A 435 15.06 -2.56 -6.27
CA LEU A 435 15.97 -1.44 -6.02
C LEU A 435 17.33 -1.94 -5.49
N GLY A 436 17.41 -3.18 -4.99
CA GLY A 436 18.63 -3.75 -4.44
C GLY A 436 19.19 -2.93 -3.27
N ALA A 437 20.52 -2.94 -3.13
CA ALA A 437 21.22 -2.18 -2.10
C ALA A 437 21.58 -0.76 -2.59
N TYR A 438 20.67 -0.10 -3.34
CA TYR A 438 20.89 1.26 -3.81
C TYR A 438 21.13 2.19 -2.62
N GLY A 439 22.10 3.10 -2.75
CA GLY A 439 22.44 4.00 -1.65
C GLY A 439 21.30 4.97 -1.37
N LEU A 440 20.78 4.95 -0.15
CA LEU A 440 19.74 5.88 0.34
C LEU A 440 20.23 6.63 1.58
N LYS A 441 19.91 7.92 1.67
CA LYS A 441 20.04 8.72 2.90
C LYS A 441 18.92 8.42 3.89
N GLY A 442 17.69 8.28 3.39
CA GLY A 442 16.52 8.11 4.22
C GLY A 442 15.27 7.64 3.47
N LEU A 443 14.24 7.37 4.26
CA LEU A 443 12.90 6.99 3.86
C LEU A 443 11.90 8.06 4.32
N ALA A 444 10.95 8.40 3.47
CA ALA A 444 9.68 9.01 3.86
C ALA A 444 8.53 8.00 3.70
N TRP A 445 7.83 7.73 4.78
CA TRP A 445 6.73 6.76 4.87
C TRP A 445 5.41 7.48 5.13
N TYR A 446 4.44 7.33 4.24
CA TYR A 446 3.07 7.82 4.45
C TYR A 446 2.07 6.70 4.19
N GLN A 447 1.77 6.00 5.28
CA GLN A 447 0.84 4.88 5.31
C GLN A 447 0.33 4.68 6.73
N GLY A 448 -0.85 4.07 6.81
CA GLY A 448 -1.44 3.60 8.05
C GLY A 448 -2.95 3.45 7.95
N GLU A 449 -3.59 4.16 7.01
CA GLU A 449 -5.03 4.19 6.88
C GLU A 449 -5.62 2.80 6.65
N SER A 450 -4.95 1.94 5.86
CA SER A 450 -5.39 0.54 5.65
C SER A 450 -5.09 -0.39 6.84
N ASN A 451 -4.34 0.05 7.85
CA ASN A 451 -4.01 -0.71 9.05
C ASN A 451 -4.71 -0.18 10.32
N ILE A 452 -5.64 0.78 10.22
CA ILE A 452 -6.33 1.32 11.42
C ILE A 452 -7.00 0.23 12.26
N GLY A 453 -7.53 -0.82 11.63
CA GLY A 453 -8.16 -1.95 12.31
C GLY A 453 -7.19 -2.81 13.14
N ASP A 454 -5.88 -2.69 12.92
CA ASP A 454 -4.84 -3.35 13.71
C ASP A 454 -3.76 -2.36 14.17
N TYR A 455 -4.20 -1.28 14.83
CA TYR A 455 -3.29 -0.26 15.36
C TYR A 455 -2.30 -0.82 16.40
N VAL A 456 -2.62 -1.94 17.06
CA VAL A 456 -1.73 -2.64 18.00
C VAL A 456 -0.63 -3.38 17.24
N GLY A 457 -0.99 -4.17 16.21
CA GLY A 457 -0.03 -4.83 15.34
C GLY A 457 0.87 -3.84 14.62
N TYR A 458 0.34 -2.67 14.25
CA TYR A 458 1.12 -1.59 13.64
C TYR A 458 2.33 -1.14 14.49
N ARG A 459 2.22 -1.19 15.84
CA ARG A 459 3.34 -0.89 16.76
C ARG A 459 4.50 -1.89 16.67
N ARG A 460 4.25 -3.08 16.12
CA ARG A 460 5.29 -4.09 15.83
C ARG A 460 5.76 -4.03 14.39
N LEU A 461 4.84 -3.78 13.47
CA LEU A 461 5.11 -3.74 12.03
C LEU A 461 5.99 -2.55 11.62
N LEU A 462 5.73 -1.35 12.15
CA LEU A 462 6.50 -0.16 11.77
C LEU A 462 7.98 -0.21 12.20
N PRO A 463 8.34 -0.63 13.43
CA PRO A 463 9.75 -0.89 13.78
C PRO A 463 10.38 -2.00 12.93
N ALA A 464 9.63 -3.04 12.56
CA ALA A 464 10.12 -4.10 11.69
C ALA A 464 10.43 -3.57 10.28
N LEU A 465 9.61 -2.65 9.75
CA LEU A 465 9.88 -1.96 8.49
C LEU A 465 11.18 -1.16 8.56
N PHE A 466 11.39 -0.41 9.63
CA PHE A 466 12.62 0.36 9.83
C PHE A 466 13.85 -0.56 9.85
N ALA A 467 13.79 -1.63 10.64
CA ALA A 467 14.89 -2.59 10.76
C ALA A 467 15.16 -3.32 9.44
N ASP A 468 14.13 -3.77 8.75
CA ASP A 468 14.24 -4.46 7.47
C ASP A 468 14.87 -3.55 6.43
N TRP A 469 14.34 -2.34 6.23
CA TRP A 469 14.83 -1.47 5.16
C TRP A 469 16.23 -0.92 5.45
N ARG A 470 16.60 -0.66 6.71
CA ARG A 470 18.01 -0.38 7.08
C ARG A 470 18.94 -1.52 6.69
N ALA A 471 18.51 -2.77 6.90
CA ALA A 471 19.30 -3.94 6.52
C ALA A 471 19.38 -4.10 4.99
N ARG A 472 18.25 -3.99 4.28
CA ARG A 472 18.17 -4.17 2.81
C ARG A 472 18.97 -3.13 2.03
N PHE A 473 18.91 -1.87 2.45
CA PHE A 473 19.70 -0.79 1.85
C PHE A 473 21.09 -0.64 2.48
N GLU A 474 21.47 -1.57 3.36
CA GLU A 474 22.77 -1.62 4.04
C GLU A 474 23.16 -0.27 4.66
N ASN A 475 22.19 0.35 5.33
CA ASN A 475 22.31 1.65 5.97
C ASN A 475 21.69 1.61 7.38
N PRO A 476 22.44 1.24 8.43
CA PRO A 476 21.92 1.27 9.80
C PRO A 476 21.59 2.69 10.28
N GLU A 477 22.17 3.73 9.66
CA GLU A 477 21.92 5.13 9.99
C GLU A 477 20.82 5.78 9.13
N MET A 478 20.09 4.98 8.34
CA MET A 478 19.05 5.52 7.45
C MET A 478 17.98 6.25 8.26
N ARG A 479 17.68 7.49 7.86
CA ARG A 479 16.65 8.31 8.49
C ARG A 479 15.27 7.76 8.14
N MET A 480 14.39 7.69 9.13
CA MET A 480 13.03 7.16 8.98
C MET A 480 12.00 8.25 9.26
N LEU A 481 11.48 8.88 8.21
CA LEU A 481 10.45 9.90 8.35
C LEU A 481 9.08 9.25 8.20
N VAL A 482 8.17 9.55 9.11
CA VAL A 482 6.79 9.07 9.07
C VAL A 482 5.85 10.26 9.07
N VAL A 483 4.90 10.26 8.14
CA VAL A 483 3.77 11.19 8.20
C VAL A 483 2.71 10.59 9.12
N GLN A 484 2.38 11.29 10.21
CA GLN A 484 1.28 10.90 11.09
C GLN A 484 -0.03 11.02 10.32
N LEU A 485 -1.00 10.12 10.52
CA LEU A 485 -2.27 10.20 9.80
C LEU A 485 -2.95 11.55 10.03
N ALA A 486 -3.44 12.15 8.94
CA ALA A 486 -4.24 13.37 8.98
C ALA A 486 -5.61 13.11 9.62
N ASN A 487 -6.39 14.15 9.89
CA ASN A 487 -7.82 14.01 10.21
C ASN A 487 -8.62 13.56 9.00
N PHE A 488 -9.49 12.56 9.20
CA PHE A 488 -10.42 12.05 8.21
C PHE A 488 -11.56 11.34 8.94
N GLY A 489 -12.79 11.48 8.46
CA GLY A 489 -13.98 10.87 9.05
C GLY A 489 -14.80 11.82 9.93
N PRO A 490 -15.83 11.31 10.61
CA PRO A 490 -16.79 12.12 11.34
C PRO A 490 -16.14 12.91 12.48
N MET A 491 -16.70 14.09 12.75
CA MET A 491 -16.34 14.85 13.95
C MET A 491 -17.01 14.22 15.18
N ALA A 492 -16.31 14.20 16.30
CA ALA A 492 -16.83 13.72 17.56
C ALA A 492 -17.27 14.90 18.45
N GLY A 493 -18.55 14.94 18.84
CA GLY A 493 -19.09 15.92 19.78
C GLY A 493 -18.95 15.50 21.26
N GLN A 494 -18.50 14.27 21.51
CA GLN A 494 -18.21 13.68 22.81
C GLN A 494 -16.97 12.80 22.64
N PRO A 495 -16.20 12.51 23.72
CA PRO A 495 -15.08 11.60 23.64
C PRO A 495 -15.50 10.23 23.11
N THR A 496 -14.71 9.67 22.22
CA THR A 496 -14.97 8.38 21.58
C THR A 496 -13.71 7.54 21.56
N ASN A 497 -13.88 6.23 21.45
CA ASN A 497 -12.80 5.39 20.94
C ASN A 497 -12.64 5.65 19.44
N SER A 498 -11.40 5.76 18.97
CA SER A 498 -11.07 6.01 17.58
C SER A 498 -9.86 5.17 17.21
N TYR A 499 -10.04 4.21 16.30
CA TYR A 499 -8.95 3.41 15.75
C TYR A 499 -7.97 4.28 14.96
N TRP A 500 -8.47 5.35 14.35
CA TRP A 500 -7.66 6.33 13.64
C TRP A 500 -6.72 7.08 14.59
N ALA A 501 -7.24 7.60 15.72
CA ALA A 501 -6.43 8.24 16.75
C ALA A 501 -5.44 7.25 17.40
N ALA A 502 -5.88 6.01 17.65
CA ALA A 502 -5.02 4.96 18.18
C ALA A 502 -3.84 4.63 17.25
N LEU A 503 -4.05 4.64 15.93
CA LEU A 503 -2.96 4.47 14.97
C LEU A 503 -2.02 5.68 14.93
N ARG A 504 -2.53 6.92 15.02
CA ARG A 504 -1.68 8.11 15.15
C ARG A 504 -0.75 8.00 16.36
N GLU A 505 -1.26 7.47 17.46
CA GLU A 505 -0.46 7.22 18.67
C GLU A 505 0.56 6.09 18.46
N SER A 506 0.20 5.03 17.72
CA SER A 506 1.17 4.01 17.30
C SER A 506 2.30 4.58 16.46
N GLN A 507 2.00 5.48 15.51
CA GLN A 507 3.03 6.18 14.72
C GLN A 507 3.92 7.06 15.60
N ARG A 508 3.32 7.86 16.51
CA ARG A 508 4.06 8.75 17.41
C ARG A 508 5.00 7.98 18.35
N THR A 509 4.49 6.94 18.99
CA THR A 509 5.26 6.15 19.97
C THR A 509 6.41 5.40 19.32
N VAL A 510 6.19 4.80 18.14
CA VAL A 510 7.25 4.12 17.39
C VAL A 510 8.33 5.11 16.95
N VAL A 511 7.94 6.26 16.39
CA VAL A 511 8.92 7.26 15.95
C VAL A 511 9.72 7.82 17.13
N ASN A 512 9.08 8.11 18.26
CA ASN A 512 9.78 8.61 19.44
C ASN A 512 10.75 7.60 20.06
N ALA A 513 10.55 6.30 19.81
CA ALA A 513 11.43 5.25 20.28
C ALA A 513 12.70 5.07 19.43
N ASP A 514 12.77 5.67 18.23
CA ASP A 514 13.89 5.55 17.31
C ASP A 514 14.59 6.92 17.13
N PRO A 515 15.86 7.07 17.57
CA PRO A 515 16.57 8.35 17.52
C PRO A 515 16.87 8.83 16.10
N LEU A 516 16.75 7.96 15.10
CA LEU A 516 16.93 8.26 13.68
C LEU A 516 15.59 8.38 12.94
N ALA A 517 14.47 8.51 13.68
CA ALA A 517 13.16 8.72 13.12
C ALA A 517 12.59 10.12 13.40
N GLY A 518 11.72 10.59 12.52
CA GLY A 518 11.07 11.90 12.60
C GLY A 518 9.60 11.83 12.22
N LEU A 519 8.76 12.62 12.91
CA LEU A 519 7.31 12.59 12.76
C LEU A 519 6.81 13.89 12.11
N ALA A 520 6.38 13.81 10.85
CA ALA A 520 5.63 14.87 10.21
C ALA A 520 4.15 14.77 10.62
N VAL A 521 3.74 15.52 11.63
CA VAL A 521 2.33 15.57 12.07
C VAL A 521 1.48 16.17 10.95
N ALA A 522 0.27 15.64 10.71
CA ALA A 522 -0.64 16.09 9.64
C ALA A 522 -2.07 16.37 10.13
N ILE A 523 -2.29 16.48 11.44
CA ILE A 523 -3.63 16.54 12.05
C ILE A 523 -4.47 17.76 11.63
N ASP A 524 -3.83 18.83 11.17
CA ASP A 524 -4.42 20.13 10.81
C ASP A 524 -4.62 20.31 9.29
N ILE A 525 -4.14 19.38 8.47
CA ILE A 525 -4.20 19.48 7.01
C ILE A 525 -5.14 18.46 6.36
N GLY A 526 -5.73 17.55 7.13
CA GLY A 526 -6.72 16.58 6.67
C GLY A 526 -8.10 17.19 6.40
N ASP A 527 -8.94 16.43 5.70
CA ASP A 527 -10.31 16.78 5.37
C ASP A 527 -11.24 15.69 5.93
N ARG A 528 -12.32 16.10 6.60
CA ARG A 528 -13.29 15.15 7.17
C ARG A 528 -14.04 14.35 6.09
N TYR A 529 -14.09 14.85 4.87
CA TYR A 529 -14.80 14.25 3.74
C TYR A 529 -13.89 13.57 2.73
N ASP A 530 -12.59 13.87 2.77
CA ASP A 530 -11.61 13.31 1.85
C ASP A 530 -10.37 12.84 2.63
N ILE A 531 -10.12 11.54 2.55
CA ILE A 531 -8.97 10.88 3.17
C ILE A 531 -7.63 11.34 2.58
N HIS A 532 -7.65 12.00 1.42
CA HIS A 532 -6.47 12.47 0.68
C HIS A 532 -6.30 13.99 0.76
N PRO A 533 -5.71 14.54 1.83
CA PRO A 533 -5.53 15.99 1.94
C PRO A 533 -4.70 16.56 0.80
N THR A 534 -5.23 17.57 0.11
CA THR A 534 -4.60 18.15 -1.08
C THR A 534 -3.42 19.07 -0.74
N ASN A 535 -3.29 19.53 0.51
CA ASN A 535 -2.15 20.35 0.97
C ASN A 535 -0.90 19.50 1.23
N LYS A 536 -0.40 18.85 0.17
CA LYS A 536 0.82 18.04 0.19
C LYS A 536 2.10 18.90 0.28
N LEU A 537 2.01 20.19 -0.02
CA LEU A 537 3.11 21.14 0.17
C LEU A 537 3.54 21.18 1.64
N GLU A 538 2.57 21.28 2.55
CA GLU A 538 2.85 21.29 3.98
C GLU A 538 3.36 19.94 4.50
N VAL A 539 2.86 18.81 3.96
CA VAL A 539 3.42 17.47 4.25
C VAL A 539 4.90 17.41 3.87
N GLY A 540 5.24 17.81 2.64
CA GLY A 540 6.61 17.79 2.15
C GLY A 540 7.53 18.71 2.97
N ARG A 541 7.05 19.91 3.33
CA ARG A 541 7.78 20.85 4.19
C ARG A 541 8.09 20.23 5.56
N ARG A 542 7.11 19.60 6.20
CA ARG A 542 7.28 18.97 7.52
C ARG A 542 8.25 17.78 7.47
N LEU A 543 8.20 16.99 6.40
CA LEU A 543 9.20 15.94 6.15
C LEU A 543 10.61 16.52 6.00
N ALA A 544 10.78 17.61 5.25
CA ALA A 544 12.07 18.27 5.08
C ALA A 544 12.63 18.86 6.40
N LEU A 545 11.76 19.40 7.27
CA LEU A 545 12.15 19.85 8.62
C LEU A 545 12.67 18.70 9.47
N GLU A 546 11.96 17.57 9.51
CA GLU A 546 12.39 16.38 10.26
C GLU A 546 13.69 15.78 9.71
N ALA A 547 13.85 15.72 8.38
CA ALA A 547 15.10 15.29 7.74
C ALA A 547 16.30 16.14 8.21
N ARG A 548 16.16 17.47 8.17
CA ARG A 548 17.22 18.40 8.57
C ARG A 548 17.50 18.36 10.07
N ARG A 549 16.46 18.17 10.89
CA ARG A 549 16.62 17.95 12.34
C ARG A 549 17.46 16.71 12.63
N LEU A 550 17.17 15.60 11.93
CA LEU A 550 17.92 14.34 12.07
C LEU A 550 19.35 14.42 11.52
N ASP A 551 19.67 15.44 10.72
CA ASP A 551 21.03 15.79 10.32
C ASP A 551 21.71 16.73 11.34
N GLY A 552 21.09 16.97 12.49
CA GLY A 552 21.64 17.77 13.58
C GLY A 552 21.39 19.27 13.45
N GLN A 553 20.60 19.73 12.47
CA GLN A 553 20.26 21.13 12.34
C GLN A 553 19.16 21.52 13.34
N ALA A 554 19.24 22.72 13.93
CA ALA A 554 18.16 23.27 14.72
C ALA A 554 16.95 23.58 13.82
N GLN A 555 15.88 22.79 13.95
CA GLN A 555 14.64 22.96 13.21
C GLN A 555 13.45 23.01 14.17
N PRO A 556 12.38 23.74 13.83
CA PRO A 556 11.12 23.64 14.56
C PRO A 556 10.56 22.21 14.42
N VAL A 557 9.98 21.72 15.51
CA VAL A 557 9.32 20.41 15.58
C VAL A 557 7.90 20.57 16.08
N SER A 558 7.03 19.66 15.68
CA SER A 558 5.67 19.58 16.22
C SER A 558 5.76 19.37 17.74
N PRO A 559 5.13 20.22 18.56
CA PRO A 559 5.16 20.05 20.01
C PRO A 559 4.65 18.67 20.45
N GLN A 560 5.38 18.03 21.35
CA GLN A 560 5.00 16.75 21.95
C GLN A 560 5.11 16.82 23.47
N PRO A 561 4.24 16.11 24.22
CA PRO A 561 4.33 16.08 25.68
C PRO A 561 5.61 15.34 26.12
N ILE A 562 6.32 15.93 27.09
CA ILE A 562 7.48 15.32 27.76
C ILE A 562 7.02 14.58 29.02
N THR A 563 6.19 15.22 29.83
CA THR A 563 5.63 14.64 31.06
C THR A 563 4.16 15.00 31.21
N VAL A 564 3.41 14.09 31.82
CA VAL A 564 2.04 14.31 32.30
C VAL A 564 2.03 13.93 33.78
N THR A 565 1.86 14.91 34.65
CA THR A 565 1.94 14.74 36.11
C THR A 565 0.71 15.31 36.79
N ARG A 566 0.35 14.74 37.94
CA ARG A 566 -0.69 15.30 38.81
C ARG A 566 -0.09 16.15 39.92
N ASP A 567 -0.58 17.36 40.05
CA ASP A 567 -0.28 18.29 41.15
C ASP A 567 -1.57 18.73 41.87
N ALA A 568 -1.44 19.61 42.85
CA ALA A 568 -2.56 20.04 43.71
C ALA A 568 -3.65 20.82 42.97
N ASP A 569 -3.29 21.53 41.89
CA ASP A 569 -4.15 22.39 41.10
C ASP A 569 -4.60 21.77 39.76
N GLY A 570 -4.18 20.54 39.46
CA GLY A 570 -4.68 19.79 38.30
C GLY A 570 -3.68 18.80 37.72
N VAL A 571 -3.88 18.48 36.44
CA VAL A 571 -2.92 17.68 35.66
C VAL A 571 -2.12 18.60 34.75
N HIS A 572 -0.79 18.46 34.81
CA HIS A 572 0.19 19.30 34.14
C HIS A 572 0.86 18.53 32.99
N ILE A 573 0.74 19.08 31.78
CA ILE A 573 1.27 18.50 30.55
C ILE A 573 2.40 19.40 30.06
N ARG A 574 3.63 18.98 30.29
CA ARG A 574 4.82 19.79 30.04
C ARG A 574 5.43 19.49 28.68
N TYR A 575 5.75 20.55 27.95
CA TYR A 575 6.42 20.50 26.65
C TYR A 575 7.83 21.09 26.74
N ALA A 576 8.65 20.87 25.71
CA ALA A 576 9.97 21.49 25.62
C ALA A 576 9.86 23.02 25.64
N ALA A 577 10.81 23.73 26.24
CA ALA A 577 10.81 25.19 26.23
C ALA A 577 10.85 25.78 24.80
N SER A 578 11.51 25.08 23.87
CA SER A 578 11.54 25.42 22.45
C SER A 578 10.20 25.26 21.73
N ALA A 579 9.21 24.61 22.36
CA ALA A 579 7.90 24.37 21.76
C ALA A 579 7.04 25.63 21.63
N GLN A 580 7.36 26.71 22.37
CA GLN A 580 6.71 28.04 22.31
C GLN A 580 5.21 27.95 21.97
N LEU A 581 4.47 27.29 22.86
CA LEU A 581 3.10 26.89 22.60
C LEU A 581 2.20 28.12 22.41
N VAL A 582 1.28 28.01 21.45
CA VAL A 582 0.26 29.02 21.15
C VAL A 582 -1.06 28.32 20.85
N ALA A 583 -2.15 28.86 21.40
CA ALA A 583 -3.51 28.48 21.00
C ALA A 583 -3.97 29.36 19.82
N HIS A 584 -4.51 28.75 18.78
CA HIS A 584 -5.12 29.45 17.64
C HIS A 584 -6.64 29.55 17.79
N GLY A 585 -7.22 30.66 17.33
CA GLY A 585 -8.67 30.89 17.37
C GLY A 585 -9.27 31.17 18.76
N SER A 586 -8.52 30.96 19.86
CA SER A 586 -8.94 31.29 21.23
C SER A 586 -7.72 31.46 22.14
N ASN A 587 -7.94 31.89 23.39
CA ASN A 587 -6.91 31.95 24.43
C ASN A 587 -6.77 30.65 25.25
N ARG A 588 -7.47 29.57 24.86
CA ARG A 588 -7.49 28.29 25.58
C ARG A 588 -7.26 27.13 24.61
N PRO A 589 -6.34 26.20 24.92
CA PRO A 589 -6.24 24.95 24.18
C PRO A 589 -7.55 24.16 24.27
N VAL A 590 -7.95 23.47 23.20
CA VAL A 590 -9.11 22.58 23.15
C VAL A 590 -8.73 21.18 22.70
N GLY A 591 -9.64 20.20 22.89
CA GLY A 591 -9.42 18.83 22.46
C GLY A 591 -8.71 17.94 23.49
N PHE A 592 -8.66 18.36 24.76
CA PHE A 592 -8.14 17.57 25.86
C PHE A 592 -9.25 16.75 26.51
N GLU A 593 -8.94 15.49 26.84
CA GLU A 593 -9.82 14.58 27.55
C GLU A 593 -9.10 13.99 28.77
N LEU A 594 -9.85 13.79 29.85
CA LEU A 594 -9.42 13.00 31.01
C LEU A 594 -10.20 11.71 31.06
N CYS A 595 -9.50 10.59 31.25
CA CYS A 595 -10.07 9.24 31.23
C CYS A 595 -9.86 8.51 32.55
N GLY A 596 -10.89 7.82 33.03
CA GLY A 596 -10.88 7.00 34.25
C GLY A 596 -10.49 5.53 34.00
N ALA A 597 -10.62 4.71 35.05
CA ALA A 597 -10.28 3.28 35.04
C ALA A 597 -11.18 2.42 34.14
N ASP A 598 -12.43 2.84 33.95
CA ASP A 598 -13.40 2.23 33.02
C ASP A 598 -13.17 2.65 31.55
N SER A 599 -12.10 3.41 31.27
CA SER A 599 -11.84 4.06 29.99
C SER A 599 -12.91 5.06 29.57
N ALA A 600 -13.81 5.48 30.47
CA ALA A 600 -14.71 6.58 30.20
C ALA A 600 -13.91 7.89 30.21
N CYS A 601 -14.01 8.63 29.10
CA CYS A 601 -13.32 9.89 28.90
C CYS A 601 -14.33 11.04 28.88
N ARG A 602 -13.92 12.22 29.35
CA ARG A 602 -14.69 13.47 29.22
C ARG A 602 -13.80 14.58 28.68
N PHE A 603 -14.34 15.47 27.85
CA PHE A 603 -13.64 16.69 27.48
C PHE A 603 -13.46 17.58 28.71
N VAL A 604 -12.32 18.26 28.77
CA VAL A 604 -11.97 19.17 29.87
C VAL A 604 -11.43 20.49 29.35
N ASP A 605 -11.67 21.54 30.13
CA ASP A 605 -11.04 22.84 29.89
C ASP A 605 -9.53 22.75 30.15
N ALA A 606 -8.78 23.44 29.31
CA ALA A 606 -7.34 23.55 29.42
C ALA A 606 -6.91 25.02 29.44
N THR A 607 -5.89 25.32 30.25
CA THR A 607 -5.23 26.63 30.26
C THR A 607 -3.77 26.47 29.85
N LEU A 608 -3.26 27.43 29.10
CA LEU A 608 -1.86 27.46 28.69
C LEU A 608 -1.05 28.36 29.63
N SER A 609 0.01 27.83 30.22
CA SER A 609 0.98 28.57 31.04
C SER A 609 2.37 28.29 30.51
N GLN A 610 2.97 29.26 29.80
CA GLN A 610 4.27 29.13 29.16
C GLN A 610 4.37 27.89 28.25
N ASN A 611 5.14 26.87 28.66
CA ASN A 611 5.37 25.61 27.97
C ASN A 611 4.57 24.44 28.55
N GLU A 612 3.51 24.73 29.32
CA GLU A 612 2.68 23.75 29.99
C GLU A 612 1.19 23.98 29.74
N VAL A 613 0.46 22.88 29.55
CA VAL A 613 -1.00 22.87 29.53
C VAL A 613 -1.49 22.30 30.86
N VAL A 614 -2.38 23.03 31.53
CA VAL A 614 -2.95 22.65 32.83
C VAL A 614 -4.42 22.31 32.68
N LEU A 615 -4.80 21.13 33.18
CA LEU A 615 -6.18 20.62 33.23
C LEU A 615 -6.67 20.68 34.69
N SER A 616 -7.30 21.79 35.07
CA SER A 616 -7.66 22.08 36.48
C SER A 616 -8.87 21.30 36.99
N SER A 617 -9.72 20.77 36.09
CA SER A 617 -10.88 19.94 36.45
C SER A 617 -10.54 18.46 36.66
N ALA A 618 -9.26 18.15 36.88
CA ALA A 618 -8.82 16.78 37.10
C ALA A 618 -9.18 16.27 38.49
N SER A 619 -9.56 15.00 38.56
CA SER A 619 -9.94 14.27 39.77
C SER A 619 -8.97 13.11 40.01
N ALA A 620 -8.93 12.58 41.23
CA ALA A 620 -8.08 11.45 41.59
C ALA A 620 -8.37 10.16 40.81
N SER A 621 -9.58 10.02 40.24
CA SER A 621 -9.96 8.88 39.40
C SER A 621 -9.46 8.96 37.96
N ASP A 622 -8.94 10.11 37.53
CA ASP A 622 -8.38 10.26 36.19
C ASP A 622 -7.00 9.60 36.10
N LEU A 623 -6.84 8.69 35.16
CA LEU A 623 -5.60 7.92 34.98
C LEU A 623 -4.85 8.32 33.72
N LYS A 624 -5.54 8.86 32.72
CA LYS A 624 -4.94 9.21 31.42
C LYS A 624 -5.40 10.56 30.92
N VAL A 625 -4.54 11.18 30.12
CA VAL A 625 -4.86 12.33 29.27
C VAL A 625 -4.85 11.88 27.82
N ARG A 626 -5.86 12.32 27.07
CA ARG A 626 -5.83 12.29 25.60
C ARG A 626 -5.86 13.71 25.05
N PHE A 627 -5.18 13.93 23.94
CA PHE A 627 -5.25 15.18 23.19
C PHE A 627 -5.56 14.86 21.73
N CYS A 628 -6.61 15.51 21.19
CA CYS A 628 -7.06 15.35 19.81
C CYS A 628 -7.35 13.88 19.44
N TRP A 629 -8.08 13.19 20.30
CA TRP A 629 -8.37 11.76 20.16
C TRP A 629 -9.72 11.50 19.47
N ALA A 630 -9.75 11.73 18.16
CA ALA A 630 -10.86 11.35 17.31
C ALA A 630 -10.38 11.14 15.87
N ASP A 631 -11.29 10.70 15.00
CA ASP A 631 -11.10 10.60 13.55
C ASP A 631 -10.80 11.99 12.97
N SER A 632 -11.71 12.95 13.20
CA SER A 632 -11.54 14.37 12.87
C SER A 632 -11.73 15.29 14.08
N PRO A 633 -10.74 15.41 14.98
CA PRO A 633 -10.80 16.27 16.15
C PRO A 633 -10.63 17.75 15.78
N VAL A 634 -11.13 18.63 16.64
CA VAL A 634 -10.79 20.07 16.60
C VAL A 634 -9.58 20.30 17.50
N CYS A 635 -8.46 20.66 16.90
CA CYS A 635 -7.20 20.92 17.58
C CYS A 635 -6.79 22.37 17.34
N ASN A 636 -6.34 23.06 18.38
CA ASN A 636 -5.89 24.45 18.23
C ASN A 636 -4.55 24.77 18.92
N LEU A 637 -3.82 23.76 19.39
CA LEU A 637 -2.52 23.96 20.03
C LEU A 637 -1.40 23.81 18.99
N TYR A 638 -0.57 24.83 18.86
CA TYR A 638 0.51 24.92 17.87
C TYR A 638 1.82 25.36 18.52
N GLY A 639 2.92 25.15 17.81
CA GLY A 639 4.25 25.68 18.13
C GLY A 639 4.84 26.50 16.99
N PRO A 640 6.17 26.72 16.99
CA PRO A 640 6.88 27.46 15.96
C PRO A 640 6.60 26.98 14.54
N ALA A 641 6.71 27.90 13.58
CA ALA A 641 6.53 27.63 12.15
C ALA A 641 5.18 26.99 11.78
N GLY A 642 4.14 27.26 12.58
CA GLY A 642 2.77 26.78 12.35
C GLY A 642 2.62 25.27 12.51
N LEU A 643 3.51 24.61 13.26
CA LEU A 643 3.42 23.15 13.46
C LEU A 643 2.39 22.83 14.55
N PRO A 644 1.40 21.96 14.29
CA PRO A 644 0.43 21.55 15.30
C PRO A 644 1.10 20.70 16.39
N ALA A 645 0.60 20.77 17.61
CA ALA A 645 0.96 19.80 18.64
C ALA A 645 0.49 18.40 18.21
N ALA A 646 1.33 17.39 18.42
CA ALA A 646 1.00 16.01 18.06
C ALA A 646 -0.14 15.48 18.96
N PRO A 647 -1.20 14.88 18.39
CA PRO A 647 -2.16 14.09 19.16
C PRO A 647 -1.46 13.00 19.97
N PHE A 648 -1.96 12.71 21.17
CA PHE A 648 -1.37 11.70 22.05
C PHE A 648 -2.38 11.10 23.02
N GLU A 649 -2.03 9.94 23.57
CA GLU A 649 -2.53 9.42 24.84
C GLU A 649 -1.34 9.25 25.80
N ALA A 650 -1.53 9.58 27.08
CA ALA A 650 -0.49 9.40 28.10
C ALA A 650 -1.09 9.08 29.47
N GLU A 651 -0.43 8.19 30.21
CA GLU A 651 -0.72 7.94 31.62
C GLU A 651 -0.33 9.17 32.47
N ILE A 652 -1.16 9.50 33.44
CA ILE A 652 -0.90 10.53 34.45
C ILE A 652 -0.02 9.91 35.53
N ARG A 653 1.16 10.51 35.75
CA ARG A 653 2.12 10.06 36.77
C ARG A 653 1.99 10.80 38.09
#